data_AF-A0A2N2EAC4-F1
#
_entry.id   AF-A0A2N2EAC4-F1
#
_cell.length_a   1.000
_cell.length_b   1.000
_cell.length_c   1.000
_cell.angle_alpha   90.00
_cell.angle_beta   90.00
_cell.angle_gamma   90.00
#
_symmetry.space_group_name_H-M   'P 1'
#
loop_
_entity.id
_entity.type
_entity.pdbx_description
1 polymer ?
#
loop_
_entity_poly.entity_id
_entity_poly.type
_entity_poly.pdbx_seq_one_letter_code
_entity_poly.pdbx_strand_id
1 'polypeptide(L)'
;MFNPKKNLKLIIFFVFLFSLAFIFIDSNALLAATTDSLGINAVDSEIVLASTDPRTVVVRIINIFLGILGIVAVSLIIFAGFTWMTSEGNEEKVSKAKGILKSAVVGLIIVLSAWGIVSFIFKEIAGGGSESSLQNSNSSFFQNGIGAVGACTVESVYPEPGQKSVPRNTMIMITFKEEVSSSTVLANSSICLEQEFSFEDQTCSNPVDFSLSTEDNKIFVIFPNSLLGNEDGFSSYVVYFSNDVLKLDESESIFDTCAPQYLLWNFEVSNQLDLTPPKIESIFPQADNQKDQLETSSLLEYAEAQISVVGIPNYFKPAEITSVTSGGGTSSSASGEINPNYNGEYTNFTVTIPTGADNKAQLMGGSVNLGAFDIIENKVNFTNYFSLELEEGFSPGNSWSVQVKKMVPADKIKVGPYEYTFIDGDTNSYNIGVRASNIGQAEQIYIALNDHPNVDVSYSSNVISLVAKTGGSSGNSIALQSYTDKIQVVEFSGGADRVDRIIVGDKKDKPMNATIQINFNEAINPLTVSGTSAELEDYLRVINVSDGGSIVSGKFVISSNYKTVEFVSDFKCGANSCGGDVFCLPANSNIKVEVVAAGLFDCEGDGINCANKSPFVNCPVNICQNDEGKRYPLSAMPASGAMDSSANSLDGNGDGYSYGPASYYYKNQANPLTGDSFSWSFWINDKIDSEPPVILEFTPTTPANLFSSIEIIFNKLISTDSLRTGQTLIESGEESVAHNRINILSGQLVGYWISFENQDTNPVDGDPDRTKVFINHARFFEGAGYRSQAGSGVKDIYQNCFKPSASINCNANPLNPSCCDGSPSSGADCSTAD
;
A
#
# COMPACT_ATOMS: atom_id res chain seq x y z
N MET A 1 -77.47 -20.95 8.85
CA MET A 1 -77.69 -22.15 8.01
C MET A 1 -76.74 -22.06 6.81
N PHE A 2 -75.53 -22.60 6.94
CA PHE A 2 -74.51 -22.61 5.88
C PHE A 2 -74.87 -23.69 4.86
N ASN A 3 -75.14 -23.31 3.61
CA ASN A 3 -75.42 -24.28 2.54
C ASN A 3 -74.13 -24.55 1.74
N PRO A 4 -73.45 -25.70 1.93
CA PRO A 4 -72.09 -25.92 1.44
C PRO A 4 -72.00 -26.05 -0.09
N LYS A 5 -73.11 -26.32 -0.80
CA LYS A 5 -73.11 -26.48 -2.27
C LYS A 5 -73.12 -25.15 -3.04
N LYS A 6 -73.54 -24.04 -2.43
CA LYS A 6 -73.62 -22.73 -3.10
C LYS A 6 -72.31 -21.92 -3.01
N ASN A 7 -71.48 -22.19 -1.99
CA ASN A 7 -70.21 -21.50 -1.75
C ASN A 7 -68.98 -22.29 -2.21
N LEU A 8 -69.12 -23.55 -2.61
CA LEU A 8 -68.02 -24.38 -3.11
C LEU A 8 -67.38 -23.79 -4.38
N LYS A 9 -68.18 -23.23 -5.29
CA LYS A 9 -67.67 -22.54 -6.50
C LYS A 9 -66.89 -21.27 -6.17
N LEU A 10 -67.29 -20.57 -5.09
CA LEU A 10 -66.62 -19.37 -4.61
C LEU A 10 -65.26 -19.70 -3.98
N ILE A 11 -65.21 -20.78 -3.18
CA ILE A 11 -63.99 -21.25 -2.53
C ILE A 11 -62.99 -21.80 -3.57
N ILE A 12 -63.48 -22.59 -4.55
CA ILE A 12 -62.64 -23.08 -5.65
C ILE A 12 -62.10 -21.91 -6.50
N PHE A 13 -62.89 -20.85 -6.71
CA PHE A 13 -62.44 -19.65 -7.44
C PHE A 13 -61.33 -18.89 -6.69
N PHE A 14 -61.48 -18.69 -5.37
CA PHE A 14 -60.43 -18.05 -4.56
C PHE A 14 -59.16 -18.91 -4.44
N VAL A 15 -59.29 -20.23 -4.32
CA VAL A 15 -58.14 -21.16 -4.29
C VAL A 15 -57.42 -21.21 -5.65
N PHE A 16 -58.17 -21.15 -6.76
CA PHE A 16 -57.61 -21.08 -8.12
C PHE A 16 -56.93 -19.72 -8.40
N LEU A 17 -57.47 -18.61 -7.91
CA LEU A 17 -56.84 -17.28 -8.01
C LEU A 17 -55.56 -17.20 -7.16
N PHE A 18 -55.58 -17.81 -5.97
CA PHE A 18 -54.41 -17.90 -5.08
C PHE A 18 -53.32 -18.81 -5.68
N SER A 19 -53.69 -19.91 -6.37
CA SER A 19 -52.72 -20.75 -7.08
C SER A 19 -52.21 -20.13 -8.38
N LEU A 20 -53.02 -19.32 -9.09
CA LEU A 20 -52.54 -18.54 -10.25
C LEU A 20 -51.55 -17.46 -9.83
N ALA A 21 -51.77 -16.78 -8.71
CA ALA A 21 -50.84 -15.78 -8.17
C ALA A 21 -49.48 -16.38 -7.80
N PHE A 22 -49.43 -17.66 -7.40
CA PHE A 22 -48.18 -18.40 -7.14
C PHE A 22 -47.43 -18.81 -8.41
N ILE A 23 -48.10 -18.90 -9.57
CA ILE A 23 -47.49 -19.29 -10.86
C ILE A 23 -46.83 -18.08 -11.56
N PHE A 24 -47.19 -16.84 -11.20
CA PHE A 24 -46.58 -15.61 -11.73
C PHE A 24 -45.35 -15.12 -10.93
N ILE A 25 -44.90 -15.87 -9.93
CA ILE A 25 -43.64 -15.60 -9.23
C ILE A 25 -42.55 -16.46 -9.90
N ASP A 26 -42.18 -16.10 -11.13
CA ASP A 26 -40.97 -16.60 -11.78
C ASP A 26 -39.88 -15.53 -11.62
N SER A 27 -38.70 -15.95 -11.16
CA SER A 27 -37.69 -15.14 -10.45
C SER A 27 -36.84 -14.19 -11.31
N ASN A 28 -37.29 -13.80 -12.51
CA ASN A 28 -36.43 -13.07 -13.47
C ASN A 28 -37.05 -11.83 -14.15
N ALA A 29 -38.17 -11.28 -13.65
CA ALA A 29 -38.83 -10.11 -14.27
C ALA A 29 -38.97 -8.87 -13.37
N LEU A 30 -38.07 -8.68 -12.40
CA LEU A 30 -38.05 -7.52 -11.49
C LEU A 30 -36.73 -6.70 -11.58
N LEU A 31 -36.03 -6.75 -12.72
CA LEU A 31 -34.81 -5.98 -13.00
C LEU A 31 -35.02 -4.85 -14.04
N ALA A 32 -36.12 -4.11 -13.94
CA ALA A 32 -36.32 -2.92 -14.78
C ALA A 32 -37.12 -1.82 -14.05
N ALA A 33 -36.54 -1.27 -12.98
CA ALA A 33 -36.71 0.10 -12.48
C ALA A 33 -35.95 0.26 -11.15
N THR A 34 -34.62 0.24 -11.20
CA THR A 34 -33.75 0.46 -10.04
C THR A 34 -33.47 1.96 -9.88
N THR A 35 -34.33 2.67 -9.14
CA THR A 35 -33.89 3.84 -8.35
C THR A 35 -33.79 3.37 -6.91
N ASP A 36 -32.58 2.99 -6.55
CA ASP A 36 -32.16 2.57 -5.24
C ASP A 36 -32.27 3.74 -4.24
N SER A 37 -32.98 3.52 -3.14
CA SER A 37 -33.12 4.50 -2.06
C SER A 37 -32.89 3.88 -0.68
N LEU A 38 -32.63 2.57 -0.56
CA LEU A 38 -32.30 1.92 0.72
C LEU A 38 -31.39 0.67 0.60
N GLY A 39 -30.77 0.41 -0.55
CA GLY A 39 -29.43 -0.18 -0.67
C GLY A 39 -29.02 -1.38 0.19
N ILE A 40 -29.92 -2.33 0.50
CA ILE A 40 -29.52 -3.56 1.21
C ILE A 40 -30.15 -4.77 0.52
N ASN A 41 -29.37 -5.41 -0.34
CA ASN A 41 -29.53 -6.83 -0.62
C ASN A 41 -28.30 -7.57 -0.10
N ALA A 42 -28.55 -8.67 0.61
CA ALA A 42 -27.83 -9.91 0.39
C ALA A 42 -28.90 -10.99 0.15
N VAL A 43 -28.90 -11.53 -1.07
CA VAL A 43 -29.53 -12.81 -1.39
C VAL A 43 -28.44 -13.83 -1.16
N ASP A 44 -28.50 -14.55 -0.05
CA ASP A 44 -27.80 -15.82 0.06
C ASP A 44 -28.70 -16.85 0.74
N SER A 45 -28.79 -17.99 0.07
CA SER A 45 -29.68 -19.10 0.38
C SER A 45 -29.00 -20.05 1.35
N GLU A 46 -28.94 -19.72 2.63
CA GLU A 46 -28.68 -20.68 3.70
C GLU A 46 -29.31 -20.19 5.02
N ILE A 47 -30.09 -21.06 5.67
CA ILE A 47 -30.70 -20.76 6.98
C ILE A 47 -29.58 -20.82 8.02
N VAL A 48 -28.94 -19.68 8.26
CA VAL A 48 -28.05 -19.45 9.40
C VAL A 48 -28.61 -18.27 10.18
N LEU A 49 -28.84 -18.45 11.49
CA LEU A 49 -29.19 -17.36 12.41
C LEU A 49 -27.96 -16.45 12.57
N ALA A 50 -27.70 -15.61 11.58
CA ALA A 50 -26.79 -14.49 11.69
C ALA A 50 -27.54 -13.27 12.26
N SER A 51 -26.83 -12.48 13.06
CA SER A 51 -27.26 -11.29 13.78
C SER A 51 -27.68 -10.13 12.86
N THR A 52 -28.73 -10.32 12.07
CA THR A 52 -29.34 -9.24 11.29
C THR A 52 -30.08 -8.28 12.22
N ASP A 53 -29.85 -6.97 12.04
CA ASP A 53 -30.54 -5.89 12.73
C ASP A 53 -32.06 -6.19 12.76
N PRO A 54 -32.71 -6.19 13.95
CA PRO A 54 -34.15 -6.42 14.06
C PRO A 54 -34.98 -5.48 13.17
N ARG A 55 -34.46 -4.29 12.81
CA ARG A 55 -35.10 -3.35 11.88
C ARG A 55 -35.25 -3.93 10.47
N THR A 56 -34.23 -4.63 9.97
CA THR A 56 -34.25 -5.27 8.64
C THR A 56 -35.24 -6.43 8.59
N VAL A 57 -35.36 -7.18 9.68
CA VAL A 57 -36.35 -8.26 9.83
C VAL A 57 -37.78 -7.70 9.81
N VAL A 58 -38.02 -6.60 10.54
CA VAL A 58 -39.34 -5.95 10.60
C VAL A 58 -39.76 -5.39 9.23
N VAL A 59 -38.86 -4.71 8.51
CA VAL A 59 -39.16 -4.18 7.16
C VAL A 59 -39.47 -5.29 6.17
N ARG A 60 -38.74 -6.41 6.21
CA ARG A 60 -39.01 -7.60 5.38
C ARG A 60 -40.41 -8.17 5.65
N ILE A 61 -40.80 -8.27 6.92
CA ILE A 61 -42.14 -8.75 7.31
C ILE A 61 -43.24 -7.82 6.77
N ILE A 62 -43.07 -6.50 6.92
CA ILE A 62 -44.05 -5.50 6.45
C ILE A 62 -44.27 -5.60 4.94
N ASN A 63 -43.20 -5.71 4.14
CA ASN A 63 -43.30 -5.81 2.68
C ASN A 63 -44.03 -7.08 2.21
N ILE A 64 -43.86 -8.20 2.92
CA ILE A 64 -44.60 -9.44 2.63
C ILE A 64 -46.10 -9.24 2.88
N PHE A 65 -46.48 -8.61 4.00
CA PHE A 65 -47.88 -8.35 4.31
C PHE A 65 -48.54 -7.36 3.33
N LEU A 66 -47.83 -6.31 2.91
CA LEU A 66 -48.33 -5.36 1.92
C LEU A 66 -48.58 -6.02 0.55
N GLY A 67 -47.70 -6.93 0.13
CA GLY A 67 -47.87 -7.72 -1.10
C GLY A 67 -49.14 -8.58 -1.06
N ILE A 68 -49.37 -9.30 0.04
CA ILE A 68 -50.56 -10.15 0.22
C ILE A 68 -51.85 -9.31 0.18
N LEU A 69 -51.88 -8.16 0.85
CA LEU A 69 -53.03 -7.26 0.85
C LEU A 69 -53.34 -6.71 -0.55
N GLY A 70 -52.31 -6.38 -1.34
CA GLY A 70 -52.47 -5.96 -2.74
C GLY A 70 -53.13 -7.03 -3.61
N ILE A 71 -52.68 -8.28 -3.49
CA ILE A 71 -53.26 -9.43 -4.23
C ILE A 71 -54.73 -9.65 -3.84
N VAL A 72 -55.06 -9.54 -2.55
CA VAL A 72 -56.44 -9.68 -2.06
C VAL A 72 -57.33 -8.56 -2.62
N ALA A 73 -56.85 -7.32 -2.67
CA ALA A 73 -57.59 -6.19 -3.22
C ALA A 73 -57.92 -6.38 -4.70
N VAL A 74 -56.94 -6.79 -5.51
CA VAL A 74 -57.13 -7.09 -6.95
C VAL A 74 -58.13 -8.24 -7.14
N SER A 75 -58.02 -9.29 -6.32
CA SER A 75 -58.93 -10.45 -6.35
C SER A 75 -60.38 -10.07 -6.08
N LEU A 76 -60.63 -9.18 -5.11
CA LEU A 76 -61.97 -8.67 -4.79
C LEU A 76 -62.55 -7.79 -5.90
N ILE A 77 -61.73 -6.99 -6.58
CA ILE A 77 -62.14 -6.17 -7.73
C ILE A 77 -62.57 -7.07 -8.89
N ILE A 78 -61.77 -8.09 -9.21
CA ILE A 78 -62.11 -9.07 -10.26
C ILE A 78 -63.40 -9.82 -9.91
N PHE A 79 -63.53 -10.28 -8.67
CA PHE A 79 -64.73 -10.98 -8.20
C PHE A 79 -66.00 -10.12 -8.28
N ALA A 80 -65.89 -8.85 -7.89
CA ALA A 80 -67.00 -7.91 -7.97
C ALA A 80 -67.37 -7.58 -9.43
N GLY A 81 -66.37 -7.43 -10.31
CA GLY A 81 -66.57 -7.26 -11.76
C GLY A 81 -67.29 -8.45 -12.39
N PHE A 82 -66.86 -9.68 -12.07
CA PHE A 82 -67.51 -10.90 -12.54
C PHE A 82 -68.95 -11.02 -12.05
N THR A 83 -69.19 -10.70 -10.77
CA THR A 83 -70.54 -10.72 -10.18
C THR A 83 -71.45 -9.68 -10.85
N TRP A 84 -70.92 -8.50 -11.21
CA TRP A 84 -71.68 -7.49 -11.93
C TRP A 84 -72.04 -7.95 -13.35
N MET A 85 -71.08 -8.52 -14.09
CA MET A 85 -71.31 -9.02 -15.46
C MET A 85 -72.31 -10.19 -15.50
N THR A 86 -72.35 -11.04 -14.46
CA THR A 86 -73.23 -12.21 -14.37
C THR A 86 -74.57 -11.94 -13.67
N SER A 87 -74.93 -10.67 -13.47
CA SER A 87 -76.14 -10.30 -12.72
C SER A 87 -77.45 -10.41 -13.51
N GLU A 88 -77.42 -10.55 -14.84
CA GLU A 88 -78.63 -10.73 -15.70
C GLU A 88 -79.77 -9.70 -15.45
N GLY A 89 -79.43 -8.51 -14.94
CA GLY A 89 -80.41 -7.48 -14.58
C GLY A 89 -81.03 -7.59 -13.19
N ASN A 90 -80.59 -8.54 -12.34
CA ASN A 90 -81.01 -8.61 -10.93
C ASN A 90 -80.37 -7.48 -10.11
N GLU A 91 -81.20 -6.52 -9.68
CA GLU A 91 -80.77 -5.33 -8.92
C GLU A 91 -80.02 -5.68 -7.61
N GLU A 92 -80.39 -6.77 -6.94
CA GLU A 92 -79.77 -7.17 -5.68
C GLU A 92 -78.30 -7.59 -5.89
N LYS A 93 -78.01 -8.31 -6.97
CA LYS A 93 -76.64 -8.73 -7.32
C LYS A 93 -75.78 -7.56 -7.79
N VAL A 94 -76.37 -6.62 -8.55
CA VAL A 94 -75.68 -5.41 -8.99
C VAL A 94 -75.33 -4.53 -7.79
N SER A 95 -76.26 -4.37 -6.84
CA SER A 95 -76.02 -3.63 -5.60
C SER A 95 -74.89 -4.27 -4.77
N LYS A 96 -74.89 -5.61 -4.66
CA LYS A 96 -73.84 -6.35 -3.97
C LYS A 96 -72.46 -6.21 -4.63
N ALA A 97 -72.38 -6.28 -5.95
CA ALA A 97 -71.13 -6.10 -6.69
C ALA A 97 -70.56 -4.68 -6.50
N LYS A 98 -71.40 -3.65 -6.57
CA LYS A 98 -71.00 -2.25 -6.31
C LYS A 98 -70.53 -2.05 -4.87
N GLY A 99 -71.16 -2.72 -3.89
CA GLY A 99 -70.73 -2.69 -2.50
C GLY A 99 -69.32 -3.26 -2.30
N ILE A 100 -69.01 -4.38 -2.94
CA ILE A 100 -67.68 -5.01 -2.85
C ILE A 100 -66.62 -4.14 -3.54
N LEU A 101 -66.92 -3.55 -4.71
CA LEU A 101 -66.02 -2.60 -5.39
C LEU A 101 -65.71 -1.39 -4.51
N LYS A 102 -66.74 -0.79 -3.88
CA LYS A 102 -66.54 0.36 -3.00
C LYS A 102 -65.63 0.04 -1.83
N SER A 103 -65.85 -1.10 -1.17
CA SER A 103 -65.01 -1.52 -0.03
C SER A 103 -63.58 -1.86 -0.43
N ALA A 104 -63.38 -2.49 -1.59
CA ALA A 104 -62.04 -2.82 -2.09
C ALA A 104 -61.22 -1.55 -2.43
N VAL A 105 -61.86 -0.56 -3.07
CA VAL A 105 -61.21 0.73 -3.40
C VAL A 105 -60.85 1.51 -2.14
N VAL A 106 -61.74 1.57 -1.14
CA VAL A 106 -61.44 2.23 0.14
C VAL A 106 -60.29 1.53 0.86
N GLY A 107 -60.26 0.21 0.88
CA GLY A 107 -59.14 -0.55 1.45
C GLY A 107 -57.80 -0.27 0.76
N LEU A 108 -57.80 -0.19 -0.57
CA LEU A 108 -56.60 0.13 -1.35
C LEU A 108 -56.08 1.54 -1.03
N ILE A 109 -56.97 2.52 -0.93
CA ILE A 109 -56.61 3.91 -0.59
C ILE A 109 -55.95 3.96 0.80
N ILE A 110 -56.49 3.23 1.78
CA ILE A 110 -55.93 3.21 3.14
C ILE A 110 -54.51 2.62 3.14
N VAL A 111 -54.28 1.52 2.42
CA VAL A 111 -52.97 0.87 2.35
C VAL A 111 -51.93 1.77 1.66
N LEU A 112 -52.29 2.40 0.55
CA LEU A 112 -51.40 3.34 -0.15
C LEU A 112 -51.10 4.59 0.69
N SER A 113 -52.09 5.09 1.42
CA SER A 113 -51.92 6.23 2.32
C SER A 113 -51.02 5.88 3.50
N ALA A 114 -51.19 4.69 4.09
CA ALA A 114 -50.37 4.21 5.20
C ALA A 114 -48.89 4.07 4.77
N TRP A 115 -48.64 3.50 3.60
CA TRP A 115 -47.27 3.42 3.05
C TRP A 115 -46.66 4.80 2.80
N GLY A 116 -47.45 5.74 2.27
CA GLY A 116 -47.01 7.13 2.09
C GLY A 116 -46.68 7.84 3.41
N ILE A 117 -47.51 7.66 4.44
CA ILE A 117 -47.30 8.27 5.77
C ILE A 117 -46.05 7.68 6.45
N VAL A 118 -45.89 6.36 6.42
CA VAL A 118 -44.73 5.69 7.02
C VAL A 118 -43.43 6.11 6.31
N SER A 119 -43.46 6.18 4.98
CA SER A 119 -42.32 6.67 4.19
C SER A 119 -42.01 8.13 4.46
N PHE A 120 -43.04 8.96 4.66
CA PHE A 120 -42.90 10.37 5.06
C PHE A 120 -42.26 10.49 6.45
N ILE A 121 -42.70 9.71 7.44
CA ILE A 121 -42.13 9.71 8.79
C ILE A 121 -40.69 9.20 8.78
N PHE A 122 -40.38 8.13 8.04
CA PHE A 122 -39.00 7.65 7.94
C PHE A 122 -38.10 8.65 7.21
N LYS A 123 -38.59 9.34 6.19
CA LYS A 123 -37.86 10.43 5.53
C LYS A 123 -37.61 11.58 6.50
N GLU A 124 -38.56 11.90 7.38
CA GLU A 124 -38.41 12.94 8.40
C GLU A 124 -37.49 12.54 9.55
N ILE A 125 -37.38 11.24 9.87
CA ILE A 125 -36.49 10.73 10.93
C ILE A 125 -35.08 10.44 10.41
N ALA A 126 -34.95 9.88 9.21
CA ALA A 126 -33.67 9.67 8.53
C ALA A 126 -33.10 10.97 7.93
N GLY A 127 -33.97 11.94 7.64
CA GLY A 127 -33.64 13.34 7.30
C GLY A 127 -33.85 14.31 8.47
N GLY A 128 -34.00 13.80 9.70
CA GLY A 128 -34.23 14.58 10.92
C GLY A 128 -32.98 15.22 11.52
N GLY A 129 -31.91 15.32 10.74
CA GLY A 129 -30.96 16.42 10.87
C GLY A 129 -31.51 17.56 10.03
N SER A 130 -32.27 18.47 10.66
CA SER A 130 -32.80 19.73 10.14
C SER A 130 -32.18 20.22 8.82
N GLU A 131 -32.77 19.87 7.67
CA GLU A 131 -32.85 20.82 6.55
C GLU A 131 -33.98 21.79 6.86
N SER A 132 -33.71 22.69 7.81
CA SER A 132 -34.45 23.92 7.87
C SER A 132 -34.12 24.72 6.61
N SER A 133 -35.17 25.04 5.86
CA SER A 133 -35.16 26.08 4.83
C SER A 133 -34.98 27.46 5.47
N LEU A 134 -33.85 27.64 6.15
CA LEU A 134 -33.29 28.94 6.44
C LEU A 134 -32.50 29.36 5.19
N GLN A 135 -33.10 30.25 4.41
CA GLN A 135 -32.30 31.22 3.68
C GLN A 135 -31.55 32.07 4.72
N ASN A 136 -30.41 31.56 5.17
CA ASN A 136 -29.41 32.32 5.91
C ASN A 136 -28.07 31.65 5.60
N SER A 137 -27.31 32.31 4.72
CA SER A 137 -25.86 32.54 4.71
C SER A 137 -24.84 31.48 5.17
N ASN A 138 -25.25 30.26 5.52
CA ASN A 138 -24.40 29.32 6.25
C ASN A 138 -23.82 28.19 5.39
N SER A 139 -24.29 28.03 4.15
CA SER A 139 -23.65 27.12 3.18
C SER A 139 -22.34 27.67 2.61
N SER A 140 -22.08 28.98 2.80
CA SER A 140 -20.81 29.66 2.54
C SER A 140 -19.77 29.46 3.64
N PHE A 141 -20.14 28.91 4.81
CA PHE A 141 -19.25 28.77 5.96
C PHE A 141 -18.33 27.55 5.90
N PHE A 142 -18.70 26.51 5.14
CA PHE A 142 -17.91 25.28 5.03
C PHE A 142 -16.72 25.36 4.05
N GLN A 143 -16.51 26.49 3.36
CA GLN A 143 -15.49 26.59 2.31
C GLN A 143 -14.38 27.61 2.56
N ASN A 144 -14.59 28.59 3.45
CA ASN A 144 -13.60 29.64 3.68
C ASN A 144 -12.62 29.22 4.79
N GLY A 145 -11.34 29.03 4.44
CA GLY A 145 -10.25 28.80 5.40
C GLY A 145 -9.88 27.34 5.67
N ILE A 146 -10.75 26.36 5.37
CA ILE A 146 -10.43 24.93 5.52
C ILE A 146 -9.38 24.47 4.50
N GLY A 147 -9.19 25.19 3.39
CA GLY A 147 -8.14 24.91 2.40
C GLY A 147 -6.72 24.87 2.97
N ALA A 148 -6.49 25.43 4.16
CA ALA A 148 -5.21 25.29 4.85
C ALA A 148 -4.94 23.85 5.34
N VAL A 149 -5.99 23.09 5.66
CA VAL A 149 -5.92 21.69 6.09
C VAL A 149 -5.71 20.77 4.90
N GLY A 150 -4.64 19.98 4.95
CA GLY A 150 -4.32 19.01 3.93
C GLY A 150 -3.58 19.60 2.74
N ALA A 151 -4.21 20.55 2.05
CA ALA A 151 -3.66 21.15 0.84
C ALA A 151 -2.50 22.13 1.10
N CYS A 152 -2.42 22.71 2.31
CA CYS A 152 -1.39 23.70 2.65
C CYS A 152 -0.54 23.25 3.87
N THR A 153 -0.38 24.11 4.89
CA THR A 153 0.56 23.94 6.00
C THR A 153 -0.01 23.19 7.21
N VAL A 154 -1.32 23.03 7.31
CA VAL A 154 -1.97 22.32 8.42
C VAL A 154 -2.17 20.87 8.04
N GLU A 155 -1.77 19.97 8.92
CA GLU A 155 -1.86 18.53 8.68
C GLU A 155 -3.18 17.96 9.19
N SER A 156 -3.53 18.25 10.45
CA SER A 156 -4.76 17.76 11.09
C SER A 156 -5.21 18.69 12.20
N VAL A 157 -6.52 18.68 12.47
CA VAL A 157 -7.17 19.45 13.53
C VAL A 157 -8.14 18.56 14.30
N TYR A 158 -8.31 18.82 15.59
CA TYR A 158 -9.30 18.20 16.45
C TYR A 158 -10.01 19.28 17.29
N PRO A 159 -11.34 19.25 17.44
CA PRO A 159 -12.30 18.38 16.75
C PRO A 159 -12.26 18.51 15.22
N GLU A 160 -12.75 17.48 14.51
CA GLU A 160 -12.74 17.49 13.05
C GLU A 160 -13.64 18.61 12.48
N PRO A 161 -13.34 19.14 11.29
CA PRO A 161 -14.19 20.14 10.65
C PRO A 161 -15.61 19.61 10.43
N GLY A 162 -16.60 20.32 10.99
CA GLY A 162 -18.01 19.93 10.95
C GLY A 162 -18.41 18.82 11.93
N GLN A 163 -17.52 18.39 12.83
CA GLN A 163 -17.84 17.38 13.84
C GLN A 163 -18.99 17.86 14.73
N LYS A 164 -19.96 16.95 14.97
CA LYS A 164 -21.13 17.20 15.81
C LYS A 164 -21.00 16.50 17.14
N SER A 165 -21.77 16.98 18.11
CA SER A 165 -21.85 16.42 19.46
C SER A 165 -20.51 16.35 20.19
N VAL A 166 -19.65 17.35 20.00
CA VAL A 166 -18.37 17.46 20.72
C VAL A 166 -18.66 17.70 22.22
N PRO A 167 -17.97 17.02 23.16
CA PRO A 167 -18.11 17.28 24.59
C PRO A 167 -17.69 18.69 25.01
N ARG A 168 -18.26 19.18 26.12
CA ARG A 168 -18.00 20.54 26.62
C ARG A 168 -16.59 20.74 27.21
N ASN A 169 -15.95 19.68 27.67
CA ASN A 169 -14.60 19.69 28.26
C ASN A 169 -13.49 19.33 27.25
N THR A 170 -13.82 19.24 25.97
CA THR A 170 -12.87 18.89 24.92
C THR A 170 -11.83 19.99 24.68
N MET A 171 -10.57 19.58 24.60
CA MET A 171 -9.44 20.40 24.15
C MET A 171 -9.42 20.53 22.62
N ILE A 172 -8.85 21.63 22.14
CA ILE A 172 -8.67 21.87 20.70
C ILE A 172 -7.20 21.61 20.36
N MET A 173 -6.95 20.82 19.33
CA MET A 173 -5.59 20.40 18.94
C MET A 173 -5.35 20.64 17.46
N ILE A 174 -4.14 21.10 17.13
CA ILE A 174 -3.73 21.36 15.76
C ILE A 174 -2.31 20.84 15.54
N THR A 175 -2.10 20.18 14.40
CA THR A 175 -0.79 19.70 13.94
C THR A 175 -0.42 20.40 12.65
N PHE A 176 0.72 21.06 12.64
CA PHE A 176 1.33 21.70 11.47
C PHE A 176 2.36 20.79 10.81
N LYS A 177 2.56 20.95 9.50
CA LYS A 177 3.59 20.22 8.73
C LYS A 177 5.01 20.73 9.02
N GLU A 178 5.13 22.00 9.38
CA GLU A 178 6.37 22.71 9.71
C GLU A 178 6.31 23.23 11.15
N GLU A 179 7.47 23.61 11.68
CA GLU A 179 7.61 24.12 13.05
C GLU A 179 7.12 25.57 13.15
N VAL A 180 6.33 25.87 14.18
CA VAL A 180 5.65 27.17 14.36
C VAL A 180 6.14 27.86 15.64
N SER A 181 6.30 29.18 15.62
CA SER A 181 6.73 29.92 16.82
C SER A 181 5.60 30.00 17.84
N SER A 182 5.80 29.39 19.02
CA SER A 182 4.83 29.35 20.12
C SER A 182 4.50 30.74 20.68
N SER A 183 5.42 31.72 20.54
CA SER A 183 5.20 33.11 20.96
C SER A 183 4.11 33.79 20.12
N THR A 184 4.03 33.46 18.82
CA THR A 184 3.10 34.06 17.86
C THR A 184 1.71 33.43 17.92
N VAL A 185 1.65 32.14 18.25
CA VAL A 185 0.42 31.37 18.53
C VAL A 185 -0.30 31.96 19.74
N LEU A 186 0.45 32.30 20.80
CA LEU A 186 -0.07 32.87 22.06
C LEU A 186 -0.32 34.38 22.01
N ALA A 187 -0.07 35.05 20.88
CA ALA A 187 -0.42 36.46 20.77
C ALA A 187 -1.95 36.61 20.77
N ASN A 188 -2.47 37.53 21.61
CA ASN A 188 -3.90 37.76 21.89
C ASN A 188 -4.81 38.10 20.67
N SER A 189 -4.31 38.00 19.44
CA SER A 189 -5.09 38.17 18.20
C SER A 189 -4.92 37.02 17.21
N SER A 190 -3.98 36.10 17.44
CA SER A 190 -3.61 35.08 16.45
C SER A 190 -4.57 33.91 16.39
N ILE A 191 -5.17 33.54 17.54
CA ILE A 191 -6.08 32.40 17.67
C ILE A 191 -7.33 32.81 18.43
N CYS A 192 -8.49 32.49 17.85
CA CYS A 192 -9.80 32.82 18.39
C CYS A 192 -10.68 31.59 18.46
N LEU A 193 -11.46 31.48 19.54
CA LEU A 193 -12.51 30.49 19.70
C LEU A 193 -13.83 31.21 19.91
N GLU A 194 -14.69 31.20 18.90
CA GLU A 194 -15.88 32.07 18.86
C GLU A 194 -17.15 31.27 18.60
N GLN A 195 -18.24 31.62 19.29
CA GLN A 195 -19.58 31.08 18.96
C GLN A 195 -20.22 31.82 17.77
N GLU A 196 -19.95 33.12 17.64
CA GLU A 196 -20.54 34.01 16.64
C GLU A 196 -19.41 34.81 15.97
N PHE A 197 -18.73 34.19 14.99
CA PHE A 197 -17.58 34.80 14.31
C PHE A 197 -18.04 35.79 13.21
N SER A 198 -17.56 37.04 13.25
CA SER A 198 -17.79 38.01 12.16
C SER A 198 -16.82 37.76 11.01
N PHE A 199 -17.34 37.18 9.92
CA PHE A 199 -16.57 36.90 8.71
C PHE A 199 -16.20 38.15 7.91
N GLU A 200 -16.94 39.26 8.07
CA GLU A 200 -16.68 40.53 7.38
C GLU A 200 -15.51 41.28 8.02
N ASP A 201 -15.37 41.19 9.35
CA ASP A 201 -14.37 41.95 10.10
C ASP A 201 -13.10 41.13 10.40
N GLN A 202 -13.17 39.79 10.35
CA GLN A 202 -12.07 38.87 10.73
C GLN A 202 -11.44 39.23 12.09
N THR A 203 -12.24 39.73 13.02
CA THR A 203 -11.76 40.22 14.32
C THR A 203 -11.85 39.15 15.39
N CYS A 204 -10.74 38.96 16.12
CA CYS A 204 -10.68 38.14 17.33
C CYS A 204 -11.34 38.88 18.51
N SER A 205 -12.48 38.41 18.99
CA SER A 205 -13.17 39.02 20.16
C SER A 205 -12.85 38.26 21.46
N ASN A 206 -12.62 36.95 21.38
CA ASN A 206 -12.30 36.03 22.45
C ASN A 206 -11.02 35.25 22.11
N PRO A 207 -9.84 35.84 22.34
CA PRO A 207 -8.58 35.15 22.12
C PRO A 207 -8.40 34.00 23.11
N VAL A 208 -7.64 33.00 22.69
CA VAL A 208 -7.25 31.88 23.55
C VAL A 208 -6.18 32.33 24.54
N ASP A 209 -6.41 32.08 25.82
CA ASP A 209 -5.51 32.52 26.90
C ASP A 209 -4.38 31.53 27.22
N PHE A 210 -4.53 30.24 26.87
CA PHE A 210 -3.56 29.20 27.22
C PHE A 210 -3.47 28.09 26.16
N SER A 211 -2.25 27.85 25.69
CA SER A 211 -1.90 26.68 24.88
C SER A 211 -0.55 26.12 25.29
N LEU A 212 -0.41 24.80 25.22
CA LEU A 212 0.86 24.09 25.32
C LEU A 212 1.25 23.54 23.95
N SER A 213 2.54 23.36 23.71
CA SER A 213 3.05 22.74 22.49
C SER A 213 3.90 21.52 22.81
N THR A 214 4.01 20.60 21.85
CA THR A 214 5.06 19.59 21.86
C THR A 214 6.43 20.26 21.70
N GLU A 215 7.49 19.58 22.15
CA GLU A 215 8.88 20.09 22.07
C GLU A 215 9.33 20.38 20.62
N ASP A 216 8.76 19.67 19.64
CA ASP A 216 9.03 19.91 18.22
C ASP A 216 8.27 21.12 17.64
N ASN A 217 7.45 21.82 18.44
CA ASN A 217 6.65 22.98 18.05
C ASN A 217 5.76 22.76 16.81
N LYS A 218 5.31 21.52 16.59
CA LYS A 218 4.39 21.17 15.49
C LYS A 218 2.97 20.95 15.95
N ILE A 219 2.78 20.49 17.19
CA ILE A 219 1.47 20.20 17.76
C ILE A 219 1.18 21.19 18.86
N PHE A 220 0.02 21.85 18.78
CA PHE A 220 -0.47 22.78 19.80
C PHE A 220 -1.77 22.26 20.39
N VAL A 221 -1.86 22.29 21.71
CA VAL A 221 -3.03 21.92 22.50
C VAL A 221 -3.56 23.14 23.23
N ILE A 222 -4.79 23.52 22.91
CA ILE A 222 -5.50 24.65 23.47
C ILE A 222 -6.45 24.16 24.56
N PHE A 223 -6.35 24.75 25.75
CA PHE A 223 -7.21 24.44 26.88
C PHE A 223 -8.21 25.58 27.10
N PRO A 224 -9.51 25.35 26.88
CA PRO A 224 -10.53 26.34 27.25
C PRO A 224 -10.52 26.60 28.76
N ASN A 225 -10.49 27.86 29.17
CA ASN A 225 -10.55 28.26 30.60
C ASN A 225 -11.88 27.89 31.27
N SER A 226 -12.94 27.73 30.48
CA SER A 226 -14.27 27.31 30.91
C SER A 226 -14.80 26.26 29.97
N LEU A 227 -15.73 25.44 30.46
CA LEU A 227 -16.47 24.48 29.64
C LEU A 227 -17.10 25.18 28.43
N LEU A 228 -16.90 24.56 27.27
CA LEU A 228 -17.51 25.00 26.02
C LEU A 228 -19.03 24.82 26.04
N GLY A 229 -19.71 25.50 25.13
CA GLY A 229 -21.16 25.48 24.97
C GLY A 229 -21.96 25.88 26.21
N ASN A 230 -23.22 25.44 26.27
CA ASN A 230 -24.13 25.68 27.39
C ASN A 230 -24.81 24.36 27.80
N GLU A 231 -25.53 24.37 28.92
CA GLU A 231 -26.23 23.17 29.44
C GLU A 231 -27.57 22.93 28.75
N ASP A 232 -28.12 23.96 28.10
CA ASP A 232 -29.48 23.97 27.57
C ASP A 232 -29.58 23.55 26.09
N GLY A 233 -28.46 23.38 25.39
CA GLY A 233 -28.48 23.00 23.98
C GLY A 233 -27.12 22.86 23.31
N PHE A 234 -27.17 22.68 21.99
CA PHE A 234 -25.98 22.60 21.14
C PHE A 234 -25.51 24.01 20.78
N SER A 235 -24.20 24.20 20.75
CA SER A 235 -23.57 25.49 20.40
C SER A 235 -22.53 25.26 19.31
N SER A 236 -22.58 26.03 18.22
CA SER A 236 -21.53 26.00 17.21
C SER A 236 -20.36 26.88 17.62
N TYR A 237 -19.15 26.41 17.34
CA TYR A 237 -17.91 27.14 17.56
C TYR A 237 -17.10 27.19 16.28
N VAL A 238 -16.35 28.27 16.11
CA VAL A 238 -15.37 28.50 15.04
C VAL A 238 -14.00 28.70 15.69
N VAL A 239 -13.00 28.04 15.13
CA VAL A 239 -11.59 28.27 15.45
C VAL A 239 -10.96 29.00 14.28
N TYR A 240 -10.34 30.14 14.57
CA TYR A 240 -9.68 30.98 13.58
C TYR A 240 -8.21 31.15 13.94
N PHE A 241 -7.34 30.92 12.96
CA PHE A 241 -5.91 31.22 13.02
C PHE A 241 -5.60 32.26 11.95
N SER A 242 -5.11 33.42 12.39
CA SER A 242 -4.76 34.53 11.49
C SER A 242 -3.44 34.31 10.75
N ASN A 243 -3.15 35.18 9.78
CA ASN A 243 -1.84 35.21 9.10
C ASN A 243 -0.68 35.67 10.01
N ASP A 244 -0.95 36.08 11.26
CA ASP A 244 0.10 36.51 12.21
C ASP A 244 0.81 35.32 12.88
N VAL A 245 0.39 34.09 12.61
CA VAL A 245 1.08 32.88 13.06
C VAL A 245 2.31 32.65 12.19
N LEU A 246 3.50 32.77 12.78
CA LEU A 246 4.76 32.73 12.05
C LEU A 246 5.45 31.37 12.18
N LYS A 247 6.31 31.08 11.22
CA LYS A 247 7.28 29.97 11.32
C LYS A 247 8.19 30.15 12.52
N LEU A 248 8.88 29.07 12.93
CA LEU A 248 9.78 29.09 14.09
C LEU A 248 10.86 30.19 14.04
N ASP A 249 11.31 30.57 12.85
CA ASP A 249 12.29 31.64 12.64
C ASP A 249 11.70 33.06 12.65
N GLU A 250 10.38 33.17 12.80
CA GLU A 250 9.59 34.40 12.79
C GLU A 250 9.77 35.26 11.51
N SER A 251 10.18 34.65 10.40
CA SER A 251 10.49 35.37 9.15
C SER A 251 9.28 35.60 8.24
N GLU A 252 8.37 34.63 8.19
CA GLU A 252 7.19 34.61 7.33
C GLU A 252 6.01 33.90 8.00
N SER A 253 4.80 34.13 7.50
CA SER A 253 3.62 33.46 8.02
C SER A 253 3.58 32.00 7.60
N ILE A 254 3.09 31.14 8.48
CA ILE A 254 2.80 29.75 8.14
C ILE A 254 1.66 29.63 7.12
N PHE A 255 0.87 30.68 6.89
CA PHE A 255 -0.24 30.67 5.94
C PHE A 255 0.05 31.43 4.64
N ASP A 256 1.25 31.96 4.44
CA ASP A 256 1.57 32.77 3.26
C ASP A 256 1.44 31.98 1.95
N THR A 257 1.64 30.66 1.98
CA THR A 257 1.47 29.75 0.84
C THR A 257 0.02 29.26 0.66
N CYS A 258 -0.89 29.63 1.56
CA CYS A 258 -2.28 29.19 1.56
C CYS A 258 -3.19 30.20 0.87
N ALA A 259 -4.29 29.72 0.28
CA ALA A 259 -5.36 30.58 -0.21
C ALA A 259 -6.71 30.05 0.31
N PRO A 260 -7.38 30.77 1.25
CA PRO A 260 -6.95 32.03 1.86
C PRO A 260 -5.76 31.88 2.84
N GLN A 261 -5.06 32.97 3.15
CA GLN A 261 -3.89 33.02 4.05
C GLN A 261 -4.26 32.96 5.54
N TYR A 262 -5.21 32.11 5.89
CA TYR A 262 -5.63 31.87 7.27
C TYR A 262 -6.27 30.48 7.35
N LEU A 263 -6.31 29.92 8.55
CA LEU A 263 -7.09 28.70 8.82
C LEU A 263 -8.37 29.07 9.57
N LEU A 264 -9.48 28.50 9.11
CA LEU A 264 -10.77 28.60 9.78
C LEU A 264 -11.50 27.27 9.66
N TRP A 265 -12.00 26.75 10.78
CA TRP A 265 -12.91 25.59 10.77
C TRP A 265 -13.92 25.69 11.91
N ASN A 266 -15.00 24.93 11.81
CA ASN A 266 -16.10 24.93 12.78
C ASN A 266 -16.43 23.53 13.30
N PHE A 267 -17.04 23.46 14.48
CA PHE A 267 -17.59 22.23 15.07
C PHE A 267 -18.78 22.57 15.97
N GLU A 268 -19.59 21.56 16.31
CA GLU A 268 -20.77 21.72 17.17
C GLU A 268 -20.57 21.01 18.51
N VAL A 269 -20.65 21.78 19.59
CA VAL A 269 -20.52 21.33 20.98
C VAL A 269 -21.89 20.93 21.52
N SER A 270 -21.95 19.78 22.18
CA SER A 270 -23.13 19.24 22.86
C SER A 270 -23.33 19.87 24.25
N ASN A 271 -24.42 19.53 24.92
CA ASN A 271 -24.64 19.89 26.32
C ASN A 271 -24.06 18.88 27.33
N GLN A 272 -23.27 17.90 26.88
CA GLN A 272 -22.74 16.82 27.73
C GLN A 272 -21.24 17.00 28.00
N LEU A 273 -20.82 16.51 29.17
CA LEU A 273 -19.42 16.32 29.51
C LEU A 273 -19.02 14.90 29.18
N ASP A 274 -17.80 14.75 28.70
CA ASP A 274 -17.20 13.45 28.52
C ASP A 274 -16.38 13.08 29.76
N LEU A 275 -16.85 12.03 30.43
CA LEU A 275 -16.28 11.45 31.64
C LEU A 275 -15.88 9.99 31.38
N THR A 276 -15.70 9.60 30.12
CA THR A 276 -15.33 8.24 29.77
C THR A 276 -13.81 8.17 29.68
N PRO A 277 -13.15 7.32 30.48
CA PRO A 277 -11.73 7.06 30.29
C PRO A 277 -11.44 6.50 28.89
N PRO A 278 -10.36 6.95 28.22
CA PRO A 278 -9.91 6.32 27.00
C PRO A 278 -9.38 4.92 27.27
N LYS A 279 -9.47 4.06 26.26
CA LYS A 279 -9.04 2.66 26.28
C LYS A 279 -8.20 2.36 25.06
N ILE A 280 -7.34 1.35 25.17
CA ILE A 280 -6.61 0.83 24.03
C ILE A 280 -7.51 -0.16 23.28
N GLU A 281 -7.87 0.20 22.05
CA GLU A 281 -8.71 -0.59 21.16
C GLU A 281 -7.91 -1.72 20.52
N SER A 282 -6.73 -1.41 19.98
CA SER A 282 -5.85 -2.40 19.36
C SER A 282 -4.37 -2.00 19.44
N ILE A 283 -3.50 -2.99 19.29
CA ILE A 283 -2.05 -2.83 19.33
C ILE A 283 -1.39 -3.61 18.20
N PHE A 284 -0.24 -3.12 17.75
CA PHE A 284 0.64 -3.85 16.85
C PHE A 284 2.10 -3.59 17.24
N PRO A 285 3.00 -4.59 17.23
CA PRO A 285 2.70 -6.02 17.23
C PRO A 285 1.82 -6.47 18.40
N GLN A 286 1.15 -7.59 18.19
CA GLN A 286 0.29 -8.20 19.19
C GLN A 286 1.12 -8.93 20.25
N ALA A 287 0.53 -9.11 21.44
CA ALA A 287 1.21 -9.78 22.54
C ALA A 287 1.63 -11.20 22.16
N ASP A 288 2.89 -11.52 22.43
CA ASP A 288 3.55 -12.78 22.08
C ASP A 288 4.52 -13.15 23.21
N ASN A 289 4.38 -14.38 23.73
CA ASN A 289 5.11 -14.86 24.88
C ASN A 289 6.27 -15.78 24.51
N GLN A 290 6.28 -16.41 23.33
CA GLN A 290 7.22 -17.46 23.00
C GLN A 290 7.95 -17.19 21.70
N LYS A 291 9.28 -17.07 21.80
CA LYS A 291 10.15 -16.98 20.63
C LYS A 291 9.98 -18.19 19.71
N ASP A 292 9.80 -17.92 18.43
CA ASP A 292 9.80 -18.94 17.38
C ASP A 292 11.12 -19.71 17.29
N GLN A 293 11.04 -21.01 16.97
CA GLN A 293 12.22 -21.85 16.76
C GLN A 293 12.53 -22.01 15.27
N LEU A 294 13.80 -21.83 14.92
CA LEU A 294 14.31 -22.09 13.57
C LEU A 294 14.82 -23.54 13.50
N GLU A 295 14.14 -24.38 12.74
CA GLU A 295 14.58 -25.74 12.40
C GLU A 295 15.06 -25.78 10.95
N THR A 296 16.33 -26.08 10.72
CA THR A 296 16.86 -26.23 9.36
C THR A 296 16.35 -27.54 8.75
N SER A 297 15.41 -27.42 7.80
CA SER A 297 14.78 -28.54 7.11
C SER A 297 15.63 -29.08 5.96
N SER A 298 16.45 -28.23 5.31
CA SER A 298 17.45 -28.65 4.32
C SER A 298 18.70 -27.78 4.43
N LEU A 299 19.87 -28.40 4.24
CA LEU A 299 21.14 -27.68 4.19
C LEU A 299 21.29 -26.97 2.83
N LEU A 300 22.18 -25.98 2.79
CA LEU A 300 22.57 -25.31 1.54
C LEU A 300 23.37 -26.29 0.67
N GLU A 301 22.91 -26.53 -0.56
CA GLU A 301 23.62 -27.37 -1.55
C GLU A 301 24.22 -26.50 -2.66
N TYR A 302 25.44 -26.85 -3.09
CA TYR A 302 26.16 -26.14 -4.16
C TYR A 302 25.93 -26.83 -5.49
N ALA A 303 25.72 -26.06 -6.56
CA ALA A 303 25.52 -26.60 -7.89
C ALA A 303 26.82 -27.24 -8.42
N GLU A 304 26.69 -28.40 -9.05
CA GLU A 304 27.80 -29.13 -9.65
C GLU A 304 27.67 -29.15 -11.18
N ALA A 305 28.80 -29.10 -11.87
CA ALA A 305 28.91 -29.20 -13.32
C ALA A 305 30.13 -30.03 -13.72
N GLN A 306 30.18 -30.42 -14.99
CA GLN A 306 31.25 -31.27 -15.50
C GLN A 306 31.71 -30.83 -16.88
N ILE A 307 33.02 -30.82 -17.11
CA ILE A 307 33.63 -30.69 -18.44
C ILE A 307 34.35 -32.01 -18.76
N SER A 308 34.04 -32.61 -19.90
CA SER A 308 34.69 -33.84 -20.37
C SER A 308 35.42 -33.59 -21.69
N VAL A 309 36.71 -33.91 -21.73
CA VAL A 309 37.52 -33.80 -22.95
C VAL A 309 37.41 -35.08 -23.76
N VAL A 310 36.78 -34.98 -24.93
CA VAL A 310 36.57 -36.10 -25.86
C VAL A 310 37.49 -36.06 -27.07
N GLY A 311 38.03 -34.89 -27.42
CA GLY A 311 39.03 -34.70 -28.46
C GLY A 311 39.94 -33.50 -28.21
N ILE A 312 40.90 -33.25 -29.12
CA ILE A 312 41.91 -32.19 -28.96
C ILE A 312 41.43 -30.89 -29.63
N PRO A 313 41.16 -29.80 -28.87
CA PRO A 313 40.69 -28.52 -29.39
C PRO A 313 41.60 -27.93 -30.47
N ASN A 314 41.02 -27.20 -31.41
CA ASN A 314 41.78 -26.40 -32.36
C ASN A 314 42.26 -25.11 -31.70
N TYR A 315 43.48 -24.71 -32.03
CA TYR A 315 43.98 -23.37 -31.76
C TYR A 315 44.08 -22.57 -33.06
N PHE A 316 44.22 -21.25 -32.95
CA PHE A 316 44.28 -20.36 -34.10
C PHE A 316 45.51 -20.66 -34.98
N LYS A 317 45.28 -20.99 -36.25
CA LYS A 317 46.33 -21.09 -37.27
C LYS A 317 46.07 -20.08 -38.36
N PRO A 318 47.00 -19.17 -38.67
CA PRO A 318 46.81 -18.20 -39.74
C PRO A 318 46.77 -18.89 -41.10
N ALA A 319 46.07 -18.28 -42.05
CA ALA A 319 46.14 -18.70 -43.44
C ALA A 319 47.55 -18.47 -44.00
N GLU A 320 48.05 -19.41 -44.80
CA GLU A 320 49.38 -19.34 -45.41
C GLU A 320 49.33 -19.81 -46.87
N ILE A 321 50.16 -19.22 -47.72
CA ILE A 321 50.42 -19.74 -49.07
C ILE A 321 51.44 -20.88 -48.93
N THR A 322 51.03 -22.10 -49.27
CA THR A 322 51.87 -23.29 -49.14
C THR A 322 52.83 -23.47 -50.30
N SER A 323 52.42 -23.06 -51.49
CA SER A 323 53.27 -23.09 -52.67
C SER A 323 52.76 -22.15 -53.76
N VAL A 324 53.71 -21.57 -54.49
CA VAL A 324 53.47 -20.89 -55.76
C VAL A 324 54.32 -21.62 -56.79
N THR A 325 53.69 -22.24 -57.79
CA THR A 325 54.39 -22.98 -58.85
C THR A 325 54.17 -22.33 -60.20
N SER A 326 55.24 -22.19 -60.99
CA SER A 326 55.16 -21.69 -62.36
C SER A 326 54.42 -22.69 -63.24
N GLY A 327 53.44 -22.21 -63.99
CA GLY A 327 52.62 -22.96 -64.92
C GLY A 327 53.08 -22.82 -66.37
N GLY A 328 52.12 -22.70 -67.29
CA GLY A 328 52.40 -22.58 -68.72
C GLY A 328 53.09 -21.27 -69.07
N GLY A 329 54.07 -21.32 -69.97
CA GLY A 329 54.67 -20.13 -70.60
C GLY A 329 55.80 -19.44 -69.82
N THR A 330 56.15 -19.85 -68.59
CA THR A 330 57.24 -19.21 -67.82
C THR A 330 58.00 -20.15 -66.89
N SER A 331 59.27 -19.83 -66.61
CA SER A 331 60.08 -20.37 -65.50
C SER A 331 60.27 -19.38 -64.35
N SER A 332 59.71 -18.16 -64.47
CA SER A 332 59.86 -17.09 -63.49
C SER A 332 59.14 -17.43 -62.18
N SER A 333 59.86 -17.36 -61.07
CA SER A 333 59.29 -17.47 -59.73
C SER A 333 58.37 -16.30 -59.42
N ALA A 334 57.38 -16.57 -58.57
CA ALA A 334 56.51 -15.57 -58.00
C ALA A 334 56.34 -15.89 -56.51
N SER A 335 56.31 -14.86 -55.68
CA SER A 335 56.05 -14.97 -54.25
C SER A 335 54.73 -14.30 -53.92
N GLY A 336 54.05 -14.74 -52.86
CA GLY A 336 52.76 -14.18 -52.50
C GLY A 336 52.59 -14.02 -51.01
N GLU A 337 51.77 -13.04 -50.65
CA GLU A 337 51.36 -12.76 -49.27
C GLU A 337 49.84 -12.89 -49.18
N ILE A 338 49.36 -13.56 -48.14
CA ILE A 338 47.94 -13.75 -47.88
C ILE A 338 47.52 -13.10 -46.57
N ASN A 339 46.27 -12.64 -46.50
CA ASN A 339 45.70 -12.18 -45.23
C ASN A 339 45.64 -13.37 -44.24
N PRO A 340 46.23 -13.26 -43.03
CA PRO A 340 46.22 -14.32 -42.02
C PRO A 340 44.82 -14.82 -41.63
N ASN A 341 43.78 -14.00 -41.85
CA ASN A 341 42.39 -14.33 -41.57
C ASN A 341 41.61 -14.85 -42.78
N TYR A 342 42.28 -15.28 -43.86
CA TYR A 342 41.59 -15.80 -45.04
C TYR A 342 40.88 -17.13 -44.73
N ASN A 343 39.55 -17.11 -44.80
CA ASN A 343 38.68 -18.29 -44.67
C ASN A 343 37.77 -18.49 -45.91
N GLY A 344 38.21 -18.01 -47.08
CA GLY A 344 37.42 -18.09 -48.31
C GLY A 344 37.22 -19.52 -48.81
N GLU A 345 36.32 -19.71 -49.78
CA GLU A 345 35.92 -21.02 -50.28
C GLU A 345 37.06 -21.77 -50.99
N TYR A 346 37.87 -21.05 -51.78
CA TYR A 346 38.92 -21.62 -52.62
C TYR A 346 40.26 -21.73 -51.89
N THR A 347 40.93 -22.87 -52.04
CA THR A 347 42.31 -23.11 -51.57
C THR A 347 43.32 -23.18 -52.71
N ASN A 348 42.84 -23.35 -53.94
CA ASN A 348 43.66 -23.58 -55.12
C ASN A 348 43.34 -22.52 -56.15
N PHE A 349 44.32 -21.68 -56.47
CA PHE A 349 44.17 -20.59 -57.41
C PHE A 349 45.09 -20.80 -58.62
N THR A 350 44.63 -20.32 -59.78
CA THR A 350 45.44 -20.21 -60.98
C THR A 350 45.43 -18.77 -61.44
N VAL A 351 46.61 -18.16 -61.51
CA VAL A 351 46.80 -16.81 -62.05
C VAL A 351 47.31 -16.96 -63.47
N THR A 352 46.66 -16.35 -64.46
CA THR A 352 47.09 -16.41 -65.86
C THR A 352 47.14 -15.01 -66.46
N ILE A 353 48.14 -14.74 -67.32
CA ILE A 353 48.21 -13.51 -68.11
C ILE A 353 47.57 -13.78 -69.48
N PRO A 354 46.33 -13.32 -69.74
CA PRO A 354 45.63 -13.62 -70.98
C PRO A 354 46.25 -12.93 -72.19
N THR A 355 46.17 -13.57 -73.36
CA THR A 355 46.62 -13.01 -74.63
C THR A 355 45.71 -11.87 -75.08
N GLY A 356 46.24 -10.64 -75.14
CA GLY A 356 45.52 -9.44 -75.60
C GLY A 356 45.05 -8.46 -74.53
N ALA A 357 45.42 -8.65 -73.25
CA ALA A 357 45.20 -7.67 -72.19
C ALA A 357 46.53 -7.25 -71.56
N ASP A 358 47.06 -6.09 -71.97
CA ASP A 358 48.30 -5.55 -71.43
C ASP A 358 48.10 -5.21 -69.94
N ASN A 359 49.03 -5.66 -69.08
CA ASN A 359 49.09 -5.40 -67.64
C ASN A 359 47.89 -5.89 -66.80
N LYS A 360 47.21 -6.98 -67.20
CA LYS A 360 46.17 -7.62 -66.37
C LYS A 360 46.45 -9.09 -66.10
N ALA A 361 46.18 -9.53 -64.88
CA ALA A 361 46.25 -10.93 -64.45
C ALA A 361 44.84 -11.45 -64.16
N GLN A 362 44.48 -12.58 -64.76
CA GLN A 362 43.23 -13.29 -64.53
C GLN A 362 43.39 -14.24 -63.34
N LEU A 363 42.50 -14.15 -62.34
CA LEU A 363 42.45 -15.09 -61.21
C LEU A 363 41.36 -16.13 -61.44
N MET A 364 41.70 -17.40 -61.29
CA MET A 364 40.76 -18.51 -61.26
C MET A 364 40.83 -19.23 -59.91
N GLY A 365 39.69 -19.52 -59.29
CA GLY A 365 39.54 -20.39 -58.12
C GLY A 365 38.98 -21.73 -58.57
N GLY A 366 39.81 -22.78 -58.61
CA GLY A 366 39.46 -24.01 -59.31
C GLY A 366 39.07 -23.73 -60.78
N SER A 367 37.82 -24.04 -61.15
CA SER A 367 37.29 -23.78 -62.50
C SER A 367 36.53 -22.45 -62.64
N VAL A 368 36.38 -21.69 -61.55
CA VAL A 368 35.59 -20.45 -61.52
C VAL A 368 36.50 -19.27 -61.80
N ASN A 369 36.08 -18.40 -62.71
CA ASN A 369 36.77 -17.14 -62.96
C ASN A 369 36.39 -16.10 -61.88
N LEU A 370 37.38 -15.64 -61.10
CA LEU A 370 37.22 -14.69 -60.00
C LEU A 370 37.48 -13.23 -60.39
N GLY A 371 37.86 -12.99 -61.65
CA GLY A 371 38.05 -11.64 -62.20
C GLY A 371 39.47 -11.36 -62.68
N ALA A 372 39.63 -10.22 -63.36
CA ALA A 372 40.91 -9.73 -63.87
C ALA A 372 41.36 -8.54 -63.02
N PHE A 373 42.62 -8.55 -62.62
CA PHE A 373 43.21 -7.57 -61.71
C PHE A 373 44.40 -6.90 -62.39
N ASP A 374 44.58 -5.60 -62.12
CA ASP A 374 45.65 -4.82 -62.74
C ASP A 374 47.01 -5.16 -62.11
N ILE A 375 48.05 -5.25 -62.95
CA ILE A 375 49.43 -5.49 -62.54
C ILE A 375 50.14 -4.14 -62.46
N ILE A 376 50.62 -3.79 -61.27
CA ILE A 376 51.31 -2.52 -61.02
C ILE A 376 52.69 -2.86 -60.44
N GLU A 377 53.76 -2.43 -61.12
CA GLU A 377 55.15 -2.67 -60.67
C GLU A 377 55.46 -4.15 -60.39
N ASN A 378 55.06 -5.06 -61.30
CA ASN A 378 55.19 -6.51 -61.16
C ASN A 378 54.46 -7.14 -59.96
N LYS A 379 53.60 -6.40 -59.25
CA LYS A 379 52.75 -6.91 -58.18
C LYS A 379 51.28 -6.89 -58.60
N VAL A 380 50.57 -7.95 -58.21
CA VAL A 380 49.12 -8.10 -58.40
C VAL A 380 48.49 -8.26 -57.03
N ASN A 381 47.52 -7.41 -56.69
CA ASN A 381 46.76 -7.55 -55.47
C ASN A 381 45.37 -8.10 -55.78
N PHE A 382 45.12 -9.37 -55.47
CA PHE A 382 43.80 -9.97 -55.57
C PHE A 382 43.02 -9.62 -54.30
N THR A 383 42.26 -8.53 -54.35
CA THR A 383 41.46 -8.04 -53.22
C THR A 383 40.59 -9.18 -52.65
N ASN A 384 40.66 -9.38 -51.33
CA ASN A 384 40.01 -10.46 -50.57
C ASN A 384 40.62 -11.88 -50.70
N TYR A 385 41.69 -12.06 -51.48
CA TYR A 385 42.35 -13.35 -51.66
C TYR A 385 43.81 -13.28 -51.18
N PHE A 386 44.73 -12.86 -52.03
CA PHE A 386 46.16 -12.76 -51.73
C PHE A 386 46.83 -11.75 -52.68
N SER A 387 48.06 -11.34 -52.39
CA SER A 387 48.89 -10.59 -53.33
C SER A 387 50.00 -11.46 -53.89
N LEU A 388 50.38 -11.23 -55.14
CA LEU A 388 51.41 -11.98 -55.85
C LEU A 388 52.42 -11.00 -56.46
N GLU A 389 53.70 -11.22 -56.21
CA GLU A 389 54.83 -10.47 -56.76
C GLU A 389 55.58 -11.34 -57.77
N LEU A 390 55.79 -10.82 -58.97
CA LEU A 390 56.37 -11.53 -60.11
C LEU A 390 57.84 -11.13 -60.26
N GLU A 391 58.76 -12.04 -59.94
CA GLU A 391 60.18 -11.69 -59.68
C GLU A 391 60.98 -11.32 -60.94
N GLU A 392 60.69 -11.92 -62.10
CA GLU A 392 61.43 -11.70 -63.37
C GLU A 392 60.57 -11.05 -64.47
N GLY A 393 59.44 -10.43 -64.10
CA GLY A 393 58.48 -9.84 -65.03
C GLY A 393 57.45 -10.85 -65.59
N PHE A 394 56.60 -10.40 -66.52
CA PHE A 394 55.51 -11.21 -67.07
C PHE A 394 55.35 -11.07 -68.58
N SER A 395 54.81 -12.10 -69.23
CA SER A 395 54.45 -12.11 -70.65
C SER A 395 53.08 -12.75 -70.85
N PRO A 396 52.34 -12.38 -71.91
CA PRO A 396 51.10 -13.05 -72.26
C PRO A 396 51.30 -14.56 -72.43
N GLY A 397 50.47 -15.35 -71.74
CA GLY A 397 50.58 -16.81 -71.69
C GLY A 397 51.24 -17.36 -70.42
N ASN A 398 51.87 -16.52 -69.59
CA ASN A 398 52.41 -16.95 -68.30
C ASN A 398 51.28 -17.33 -67.33
N SER A 399 51.47 -18.41 -66.56
CA SER A 399 50.57 -18.74 -65.46
C SER A 399 51.30 -19.22 -64.21
N TRP A 400 50.63 -19.13 -63.05
CA TRP A 400 51.08 -19.61 -61.76
C TRP A 400 49.95 -20.33 -61.04
N SER A 401 50.25 -21.44 -60.38
CA SER A 401 49.32 -22.09 -59.45
C SER A 401 49.69 -21.74 -58.01
N VAL A 402 48.73 -21.21 -57.26
CA VAL A 402 48.90 -20.79 -55.87
C VAL A 402 48.04 -21.69 -55.00
N GLN A 403 48.68 -22.40 -54.07
CA GLN A 403 48.01 -23.24 -53.09
C GLN A 403 47.99 -22.53 -51.73
N VAL A 404 46.84 -22.53 -51.08
CA VAL A 404 46.57 -21.79 -49.84
C VAL A 404 45.98 -22.74 -48.80
N LYS A 405 46.48 -22.68 -47.57
CA LYS A 405 45.78 -23.21 -46.40
C LYS A 405 44.92 -22.10 -45.80
N LYS A 406 43.65 -22.43 -45.52
CA LYS A 406 42.72 -21.52 -44.84
C LYS A 406 43.12 -21.35 -43.37
N MET A 407 42.68 -20.25 -42.76
CA MET A 407 42.78 -20.09 -41.32
C MET A 407 41.98 -21.18 -40.60
N VAL A 408 42.48 -21.62 -39.44
CA VAL A 408 41.71 -22.46 -38.50
C VAL A 408 41.37 -21.58 -37.30
N PRO A 409 40.08 -21.37 -36.98
CA PRO A 409 39.71 -20.61 -35.78
C PRO A 409 40.08 -21.38 -34.51
N ALA A 410 40.39 -20.65 -33.44
CA ALA A 410 40.57 -21.24 -32.12
C ALA A 410 39.21 -21.67 -31.54
N ASP A 411 39.16 -22.85 -30.96
CA ASP A 411 38.03 -23.30 -30.16
C ASP A 411 37.97 -22.46 -28.86
N LYS A 412 36.81 -22.48 -28.20
CA LYS A 412 36.57 -21.75 -26.96
C LYS A 412 35.69 -22.52 -25.99
N ILE A 413 35.77 -22.16 -24.71
CA ILE A 413 34.79 -22.54 -23.67
C ILE A 413 34.41 -21.30 -22.85
N LYS A 414 33.22 -21.29 -22.27
CA LYS A 414 32.71 -20.19 -21.44
C LYS A 414 32.25 -20.72 -20.10
N VAL A 415 32.66 -20.05 -19.02
CA VAL A 415 32.28 -20.35 -17.63
C VAL A 415 31.81 -19.03 -16.98
N GLY A 416 30.51 -18.95 -16.66
CA GLY A 416 29.86 -17.72 -16.25
C GLY A 416 30.00 -16.62 -17.31
N PRO A 417 30.48 -15.40 -16.94
CA PRO A 417 30.75 -14.33 -17.89
C PRO A 417 32.11 -14.47 -18.60
N TYR A 418 32.97 -15.41 -18.20
CA TYR A 418 34.36 -15.50 -18.67
C TYR A 418 34.50 -16.47 -19.84
N GLU A 419 35.18 -16.03 -20.90
CA GLU A 419 35.45 -16.82 -22.10
C GLU A 419 36.93 -17.18 -22.17
N TYR A 420 37.22 -18.46 -22.43
CA TYR A 420 38.55 -19.02 -22.51
C TYR A 420 38.82 -19.51 -23.94
N THR A 421 40.00 -19.18 -24.46
CA THR A 421 40.39 -19.49 -25.85
C THR A 421 41.56 -20.48 -25.90
N PHE A 422 41.51 -21.47 -26.79
CA PHE A 422 42.60 -22.43 -26.96
C PHE A 422 43.74 -21.86 -27.82
N ILE A 423 44.99 -21.96 -27.32
CA ILE A 423 46.19 -21.40 -27.96
C ILE A 423 47.30 -22.42 -28.16
N ASP A 424 48.21 -22.12 -29.10
CA ASP A 424 49.48 -22.83 -29.27
C ASP A 424 50.52 -22.27 -28.30
N GLY A 425 50.57 -22.82 -27.09
CA GLY A 425 51.47 -22.33 -26.06
C GLY A 425 51.13 -22.84 -24.66
N ASP A 426 51.62 -22.10 -23.67
CA ASP A 426 51.36 -22.38 -22.26
C ASP A 426 50.09 -21.69 -21.78
N THR A 427 49.35 -22.41 -20.94
CA THR A 427 48.12 -21.92 -20.31
C THR A 427 48.41 -20.69 -19.46
N ASN A 428 47.63 -19.63 -19.65
CA ASN A 428 47.68 -18.41 -18.86
C ASN A 428 46.29 -17.79 -18.77
N SER A 429 45.80 -17.48 -17.56
CA SER A 429 44.50 -16.82 -17.32
C SER A 429 43.38 -17.32 -18.26
N TYR A 430 43.02 -16.54 -19.30
CA TYR A 430 41.94 -16.83 -20.25
C TYR A 430 42.38 -17.63 -21.50
N ASN A 431 43.64 -18.03 -21.58
CA ASN A 431 44.20 -18.79 -22.69
C ASN A 431 44.57 -20.20 -22.22
N ILE A 432 44.04 -21.21 -22.90
CA ILE A 432 44.25 -22.62 -22.57
C ILE A 432 45.23 -23.23 -23.59
N GLY A 433 46.36 -23.74 -23.12
CA GLY A 433 47.33 -24.43 -23.98
C GLY A 433 46.75 -25.73 -24.54
N VAL A 434 46.92 -25.97 -25.84
CA VAL A 434 46.52 -27.23 -26.46
C VAL A 434 47.56 -28.33 -26.19
N ARG A 435 47.10 -29.56 -25.90
CA ARG A 435 47.97 -30.74 -25.66
C ARG A 435 47.53 -31.95 -26.46
N ALA A 436 48.47 -32.84 -26.77
CA ALA A 436 48.27 -33.98 -27.68
C ALA A 436 47.47 -35.16 -27.08
N SER A 437 47.03 -35.09 -25.82
CA SER A 437 46.24 -36.14 -25.17
C SER A 437 45.04 -35.54 -24.44
N ASN A 438 43.94 -36.28 -24.35
CA ASN A 438 42.72 -35.81 -23.67
C ASN A 438 42.96 -35.53 -22.18
N ILE A 439 43.81 -36.35 -21.53
CA ILE A 439 44.19 -36.15 -20.12
C ILE A 439 45.04 -34.90 -19.97
N GLY A 440 46.06 -34.72 -20.81
CA GLY A 440 46.91 -33.53 -20.77
C GLY A 440 46.12 -32.26 -21.11
N GLN A 441 45.10 -32.36 -21.95
CA GLN A 441 44.23 -31.23 -22.27
C GLN A 441 43.31 -30.89 -21.10
N ALA A 442 42.77 -31.88 -20.38
CA ALA A 442 41.97 -31.66 -19.18
C ALA A 442 42.77 -30.98 -18.06
N GLU A 443 44.04 -31.36 -17.90
CA GLU A 443 44.97 -30.70 -16.98
C GLU A 443 45.16 -29.21 -17.33
N GLN A 444 45.28 -28.86 -18.61
CA GLN A 444 45.40 -27.45 -19.00
C GLN A 444 44.11 -26.66 -18.73
N ILE A 445 42.94 -27.27 -18.93
CA ILE A 445 41.65 -26.64 -18.59
C ILE A 445 41.56 -26.43 -17.07
N TYR A 446 41.98 -27.41 -16.27
CA TYR A 446 42.04 -27.27 -14.81
C TYR A 446 42.96 -26.11 -14.39
N ILE A 447 44.18 -26.02 -14.93
CA ILE A 447 45.11 -24.94 -14.60
C ILE A 447 44.52 -23.56 -14.92
N ALA A 448 43.82 -23.42 -16.05
CA ALA A 448 43.18 -22.16 -16.43
C ALA A 448 42.02 -21.77 -15.50
N LEU A 449 41.31 -22.76 -14.94
CA LEU A 449 40.11 -22.54 -14.12
C LEU A 449 40.36 -22.61 -12.61
N ASN A 450 41.54 -23.02 -12.14
CA ASN A 450 41.81 -23.26 -10.71
C ASN A 450 41.53 -22.03 -9.82
N ASP A 451 41.77 -20.83 -10.32
CA ASP A 451 41.55 -19.57 -9.59
C ASP A 451 40.29 -18.81 -10.06
N HIS A 452 39.29 -19.53 -10.60
CA HIS A 452 38.07 -18.90 -11.11
C HIS A 452 37.23 -18.26 -9.98
N PRO A 453 36.67 -17.04 -10.16
CA PRO A 453 35.94 -16.34 -9.09
C PRO A 453 34.62 -17.02 -8.70
N ASN A 454 33.97 -17.72 -9.63
CA ASN A 454 32.63 -18.29 -9.40
C ASN A 454 32.60 -19.81 -9.14
N VAL A 455 33.72 -20.53 -9.33
CA VAL A 455 33.74 -22.01 -9.26
C VAL A 455 35.01 -22.51 -8.60
N ASP A 456 34.89 -23.61 -7.87
CA ASP A 456 36.00 -24.46 -7.44
C ASP A 456 36.12 -25.63 -8.40
N VAL A 457 37.36 -26.02 -8.70
CA VAL A 457 37.66 -26.95 -9.80
C VAL A 457 38.52 -28.08 -9.30
N SER A 458 38.15 -29.30 -9.69
CA SER A 458 38.99 -30.48 -9.54
C SER A 458 39.03 -31.25 -10.85
N TYR A 459 40.05 -32.07 -11.07
CA TYR A 459 40.13 -32.88 -12.28
C TYR A 459 40.53 -34.32 -11.96
N SER A 460 40.00 -35.24 -12.76
CA SER A 460 40.33 -36.66 -12.72
C SER A 460 40.34 -37.20 -14.15
N SER A 461 41.52 -37.62 -14.61
CA SER A 461 41.73 -38.14 -15.97
C SER A 461 41.33 -37.12 -17.06
N ASN A 462 40.29 -37.39 -17.84
CA ASN A 462 39.80 -36.50 -18.90
C ASN A 462 38.54 -35.70 -18.51
N VAL A 463 38.19 -35.72 -17.22
CA VAL A 463 37.02 -35.06 -16.66
C VAL A 463 37.45 -33.97 -15.67
N ILE A 464 36.84 -32.81 -15.77
CA ILE A 464 36.94 -31.70 -14.84
C ILE A 464 35.60 -31.56 -14.13
N SER A 465 35.60 -31.62 -12.81
CA SER A 465 34.43 -31.40 -11.96
C SER A 465 34.47 -29.98 -11.41
N LEU A 466 33.35 -29.29 -11.54
CA LEU A 466 33.17 -27.90 -11.14
C LEU A 466 32.12 -27.85 -10.04
N VAL A 467 32.40 -27.10 -8.97
CA VAL A 467 31.45 -26.79 -7.91
C VAL A 467 31.28 -25.28 -7.87
N ALA A 468 30.05 -24.78 -7.87
CA ALA A 468 29.78 -23.35 -7.75
C ALA A 468 30.26 -22.83 -6.39
N LYS A 469 30.90 -21.66 -6.34
CA LYS A 469 31.24 -20.98 -5.07
C LYS A 469 30.02 -20.33 -4.41
N THR A 470 29.00 -20.01 -5.20
CA THR A 470 27.70 -19.51 -4.73
C THR A 470 26.78 -20.70 -4.48
N GLY A 471 26.37 -20.92 -3.22
CA GLY A 471 25.42 -21.97 -2.87
C GLY A 471 23.98 -21.63 -3.25
N GLY A 472 23.11 -22.63 -3.25
CA GLY A 472 21.69 -22.44 -3.51
C GLY A 472 21.27 -22.58 -4.98
N SER A 473 20.01 -22.31 -5.25
CA SER A 473 19.41 -22.36 -6.59
C SER A 473 20.07 -21.38 -7.57
N SER A 474 20.63 -20.28 -7.05
CA SER A 474 21.40 -19.29 -7.81
C SER A 474 22.65 -19.89 -8.48
N GLY A 475 23.29 -20.88 -7.86
CA GLY A 475 24.46 -21.57 -8.43
C GLY A 475 24.16 -22.29 -9.75
N ASN A 476 22.90 -22.72 -9.96
CA ASN A 476 22.46 -23.37 -11.19
C ASN A 476 22.46 -22.42 -12.40
N SER A 477 22.51 -21.11 -12.18
CA SER A 477 22.48 -20.09 -13.25
C SER A 477 23.86 -19.75 -13.82
N ILE A 478 24.94 -20.40 -13.37
CA ILE A 478 26.27 -20.20 -13.94
C ILE A 478 26.30 -20.84 -15.33
N ALA A 479 26.43 -20.01 -16.37
CA ALA A 479 26.51 -20.50 -17.74
C ALA A 479 27.77 -21.34 -17.97
N LEU A 480 27.63 -22.56 -18.50
CA LEU A 480 28.75 -23.38 -18.94
C LEU A 480 28.52 -23.79 -20.39
N GLN A 481 29.40 -23.33 -21.29
CA GLN A 481 29.24 -23.57 -22.73
C GLN A 481 30.55 -24.01 -23.38
N SER A 482 30.45 -24.96 -24.30
CA SER A 482 31.53 -25.32 -25.23
C SER A 482 31.16 -24.86 -26.64
N TYR A 483 32.14 -24.32 -27.37
CA TYR A 483 31.99 -23.93 -28.78
C TYR A 483 32.58 -24.99 -29.73
N THR A 484 32.90 -26.19 -29.24
CA THR A 484 33.52 -27.29 -29.99
C THR A 484 32.90 -28.63 -29.59
N ASP A 485 32.80 -29.56 -30.54
CA ASP A 485 32.31 -30.93 -30.30
C ASP A 485 33.35 -31.78 -29.54
N LYS A 486 34.58 -31.29 -29.41
CA LYS A 486 35.71 -31.95 -28.75
C LYS A 486 35.69 -31.80 -27.22
N ILE A 487 34.85 -30.92 -26.70
CA ILE A 487 34.63 -30.69 -25.27
C ILE A 487 33.14 -30.80 -25.00
N GLN A 488 32.78 -31.76 -24.17
CA GLN A 488 31.41 -31.94 -23.71
C GLN A 488 31.23 -31.29 -22.34
N VAL A 489 30.12 -30.60 -22.14
CA VAL A 489 29.80 -29.94 -20.88
C VAL A 489 28.46 -30.44 -20.35
N VAL A 490 28.39 -30.61 -19.04
CA VAL A 490 27.15 -30.81 -18.27
C VAL A 490 26.95 -29.54 -17.47
N GLU A 491 25.82 -28.86 -17.70
CA GLU A 491 25.49 -27.59 -17.06
C GLU A 491 25.35 -27.72 -15.53
N PHE A 492 25.44 -26.59 -14.83
CA PHE A 492 25.30 -26.54 -13.37
C PHE A 492 23.90 -26.99 -12.95
N SER A 493 23.86 -27.98 -12.06
CA SER A 493 22.61 -28.50 -11.50
C SER A 493 22.81 -29.01 -10.08
N GLY A 494 21.71 -29.23 -9.35
CA GLY A 494 21.74 -29.74 -7.97
C GLY A 494 21.94 -28.67 -6.88
N GLY A 495 22.13 -27.40 -7.23
CA GLY A 495 22.12 -26.31 -6.25
C GLY A 495 20.72 -26.11 -5.66
N ALA A 496 20.60 -26.16 -4.34
CA ALA A 496 19.33 -26.01 -3.63
C ALA A 496 19.50 -25.06 -2.43
N ASP A 497 18.53 -24.16 -2.28
CA ASP A 497 18.55 -23.17 -1.19
C ASP A 497 18.35 -23.87 0.17
N ARG A 498 18.99 -23.32 1.20
CA ARG A 498 18.72 -23.72 2.59
C ARG A 498 17.25 -23.41 2.91
N VAL A 499 16.50 -24.41 3.33
CA VAL A 499 15.12 -24.24 3.79
C VAL A 499 15.10 -24.32 5.30
N ASP A 500 14.87 -23.19 5.95
CA ASP A 500 14.56 -23.15 7.38
C ASP A 500 13.04 -23.18 7.57
N ARG A 501 12.57 -24.07 8.44
CA ARG A 501 11.19 -24.10 8.93
C ARG A 501 11.13 -23.31 10.23
N ILE A 502 10.16 -22.41 10.31
CA ILE A 502 9.82 -21.71 11.56
C ILE A 502 8.78 -22.56 12.28
N ILE A 503 9.12 -23.05 13.47
CA ILE A 503 8.16 -23.66 14.39
C ILE A 503 7.62 -22.53 15.27
N VAL A 504 6.35 -22.20 15.06
CA VAL A 504 5.68 -21.13 15.80
C VAL A 504 5.45 -21.57 17.25
N GLY A 505 5.92 -20.78 18.22
CA GLY A 505 5.76 -21.07 19.65
C GLY A 505 4.32 -20.86 20.12
N ASP A 506 3.86 -19.62 20.01
CA ASP A 506 2.46 -19.21 20.19
C ASP A 506 1.98 -18.33 19.03
N LYS A 507 2.49 -17.10 18.90
CA LYS A 507 2.29 -16.22 17.75
C LYS A 507 3.59 -16.13 16.96
N LYS A 508 3.48 -15.85 15.67
CA LYS A 508 4.65 -15.72 14.80
C LYS A 508 5.43 -14.45 15.16
N ASP A 509 6.73 -14.60 15.40
CA ASP A 509 7.67 -13.49 15.64
C ASP A 509 7.56 -12.47 14.50
N LYS A 510 7.45 -11.18 14.82
CA LYS A 510 7.36 -10.14 13.79
C LYS A 510 8.75 -9.79 13.22
N PRO A 511 8.83 -9.38 11.94
CA PRO A 511 10.05 -8.84 11.33
C PRO A 511 10.65 -7.67 12.13
N MET A 512 11.98 -7.53 12.10
CA MET A 512 12.66 -6.47 12.86
C MET A 512 12.36 -5.05 12.36
N ASN A 513 11.91 -4.87 11.12
CA ASN A 513 11.50 -3.57 10.59
C ASN A 513 10.05 -3.18 10.93
N ALA A 514 9.37 -3.93 11.81
CA ALA A 514 8.04 -3.59 12.29
C ALA A 514 8.04 -2.28 13.11
N THR A 515 7.10 -1.39 12.80
CA THR A 515 6.73 -0.27 13.67
C THR A 515 5.79 -0.74 14.77
N ILE A 516 5.74 -0.02 15.89
CA ILE A 516 4.78 -0.30 16.97
C ILE A 516 3.63 0.67 16.85
N GLN A 517 2.38 0.22 16.87
CA GLN A 517 1.18 1.05 16.85
C GLN A 517 0.31 0.78 18.07
N ILE A 518 -0.26 1.85 18.62
CA ILE A 518 -1.21 1.84 19.73
C ILE A 518 -2.44 2.62 19.26
N ASN A 519 -3.58 1.95 19.13
CA ASN A 519 -4.84 2.57 18.74
C ASN A 519 -5.73 2.72 19.96
N PHE A 520 -6.19 3.94 20.20
CA PHE A 520 -7.13 4.30 21.23
C PHE A 520 -8.54 4.44 20.63
N ASN A 521 -9.56 4.14 21.42
CA ASN A 521 -10.97 4.30 21.02
C ASN A 521 -11.35 5.77 20.76
N GLU A 522 -10.60 6.72 21.32
CA GLU A 522 -10.85 8.15 21.25
C GLU A 522 -9.56 8.98 21.23
N ALA A 523 -9.70 10.28 21.00
CA ALA A 523 -8.56 11.17 20.82
C ALA A 523 -7.78 11.36 22.13
N ILE A 524 -6.46 11.14 22.08
CA ILE A 524 -5.53 11.24 23.19
C ILE A 524 -4.77 12.56 23.13
N ASN A 525 -4.47 13.13 24.30
CA ASN A 525 -3.64 14.32 24.38
C ASN A 525 -2.20 14.01 23.92
N PRO A 526 -1.67 14.74 22.91
CA PRO A 526 -0.38 14.45 22.29
C PRO A 526 0.83 14.77 23.18
N LEU A 527 0.68 15.57 24.23
CA LEU A 527 1.81 16.09 25.03
C LEU A 527 2.59 15.00 25.79
N THR A 528 1.96 13.87 26.07
CA THR A 528 2.57 12.74 26.82
C THR A 528 2.75 11.48 25.99
N VAL A 529 2.42 11.53 24.69
CA VAL A 529 2.47 10.35 23.79
C VAL A 529 3.12 10.62 22.43
N SER A 530 3.52 11.86 22.14
CA SER A 530 4.23 12.26 20.92
C SER A 530 5.53 12.97 21.29
N GLY A 531 6.65 12.50 20.76
CA GLY A 531 7.99 12.97 21.15
C GLY A 531 9.07 11.92 20.95
N THR A 532 10.29 12.21 21.37
CA THR A 532 11.39 11.23 21.34
C THR A 532 11.25 10.24 22.51
N SER A 533 11.86 9.06 22.39
CA SER A 533 11.88 8.07 23.48
C SER A 533 12.53 8.59 24.76
N ALA A 534 13.41 9.59 24.67
CA ALA A 534 14.04 10.23 25.82
C ALA A 534 13.10 11.22 26.51
N GLU A 535 12.29 11.97 25.75
CA GLU A 535 11.30 12.89 26.30
C GLU A 535 10.15 12.16 27.00
N LEU A 536 9.76 10.99 26.47
CA LEU A 536 8.62 10.23 26.95
C LEU A 536 8.99 9.10 27.92
N GLU A 537 10.24 8.99 28.38
CA GLU A 537 10.72 7.87 29.21
C GLU A 537 9.83 7.59 30.45
N ASP A 538 9.27 8.63 31.07
CA ASP A 538 8.41 8.55 32.24
C ASP A 538 6.93 8.20 31.92
N TYR A 539 6.50 8.34 30.65
CA TYR A 539 5.10 8.24 30.24
C TYR A 539 4.82 7.09 29.26
N LEU A 540 5.71 6.89 28.29
CA LEU A 540 5.56 5.92 27.22
C LEU A 540 6.93 5.41 26.78
N ARG A 541 7.18 4.10 26.96
CA ARG A 541 8.50 3.51 26.74
C ARG A 541 8.46 2.18 26.02
N VAL A 542 9.49 1.97 25.19
CA VAL A 542 9.79 0.70 24.51
C VAL A 542 11.06 0.14 25.13
N ILE A 543 10.99 -1.06 25.68
CA ILE A 543 12.04 -1.69 26.48
C ILE A 543 12.46 -3.00 25.83
N ASN A 544 13.76 -3.19 25.64
CA ASN A 544 14.31 -4.49 25.28
C ASN A 544 14.53 -5.34 26.54
N VAL A 545 13.63 -6.30 26.76
CA VAL A 545 13.68 -7.19 27.92
C VAL A 545 14.85 -8.17 27.83
N SER A 546 15.28 -8.51 26.62
CA SER A 546 16.41 -9.42 26.39
C SER A 546 17.77 -8.79 26.73
N ASP A 547 17.86 -7.46 26.76
CA ASP A 547 19.09 -6.70 27.05
C ASP A 547 19.04 -6.02 28.43
N GLY A 548 18.55 -6.74 29.43
CA GLY A 548 18.52 -6.24 30.81
C GLY A 548 17.55 -5.08 31.05
N GLY A 549 16.65 -4.78 30.11
CA GLY A 549 15.66 -3.71 30.23
C GLY A 549 16.10 -2.35 29.69
N SER A 550 17.01 -2.31 28.71
CA SER A 550 17.40 -1.06 28.04
C SER A 550 16.24 -0.45 27.25
N ILE A 551 16.14 0.88 27.24
CA ILE A 551 15.15 1.61 26.45
C ILE A 551 15.60 1.64 24.99
N VAL A 552 14.70 1.30 24.08
CA VAL A 552 14.92 1.37 22.63
C VAL A 552 14.78 2.82 22.19
N SER A 553 15.82 3.38 21.59
CA SER A 553 15.78 4.73 21.04
C SER A 553 14.89 4.80 19.79
N GLY A 554 14.06 5.83 19.72
CA GLY A 554 13.16 6.08 18.61
C GLY A 554 12.30 7.32 18.81
N LYS A 555 11.32 7.48 17.92
CA LYS A 555 10.35 8.57 17.96
C LYS A 555 8.92 8.02 18.00
N PHE A 556 8.11 8.61 18.88
CA PHE A 556 6.67 8.43 18.93
C PHE A 556 5.98 9.55 18.16
N VAL A 557 5.04 9.18 17.31
CA VAL A 557 4.31 10.08 16.44
C VAL A 557 2.82 9.76 16.56
N ILE A 558 2.03 10.77 16.87
CA ILE A 558 0.56 10.64 16.94
C ILE A 558 -0.09 11.06 15.62
N SER A 559 -1.15 10.37 15.23
CA SER A 559 -1.91 10.62 13.99
C SER A 559 -3.35 10.06 14.10
N SER A 560 -4.08 9.99 12.99
CA SER A 560 -5.45 9.47 12.91
C SER A 560 -6.44 10.22 13.82
N ASN A 561 -6.53 11.53 13.66
CA ASN A 561 -7.36 12.37 14.52
C ASN A 561 -7.01 12.20 16.02
N TYR A 562 -5.72 12.09 16.31
CA TYR A 562 -5.13 11.89 17.64
C TYR A 562 -5.51 10.57 18.33
N LYS A 563 -5.89 9.53 17.57
CA LYS A 563 -6.26 8.21 18.11
C LYS A 563 -5.17 7.15 18.02
N THR A 564 -4.14 7.36 17.20
CA THR A 564 -3.11 6.36 16.98
C THR A 564 -1.73 6.91 17.27
N VAL A 565 -0.98 6.22 18.11
CA VAL A 565 0.42 6.51 18.41
C VAL A 565 1.29 5.43 17.76
N GLU A 566 2.26 5.86 16.96
CA GLU A 566 3.20 4.99 16.27
C GLU A 566 4.63 5.25 16.75
N PHE A 567 5.40 4.20 17.01
CA PHE A 567 6.81 4.25 17.35
C PHE A 567 7.66 3.66 16.23
N VAL A 568 8.67 4.43 15.83
CA VAL A 568 9.72 4.03 14.89
C VAL A 568 11.06 4.15 15.60
N SER A 569 11.86 3.08 15.56
CA SER A 569 13.21 3.10 16.14
C SER A 569 14.15 3.98 15.32
N ASP A 570 15.25 4.45 15.93
CA ASP A 570 16.32 5.18 15.24
C ASP A 570 17.41 4.25 14.68
N PHE A 571 17.34 2.94 14.91
CA PHE A 571 18.37 2.00 14.47
C PHE A 571 18.20 1.63 12.99
N LYS A 572 18.94 2.31 12.11
CA LYS A 572 18.95 2.02 10.67
C LYS A 572 19.50 0.61 10.37
N CYS A 573 18.71 -0.19 9.64
CA CYS A 573 19.04 -1.57 9.31
C CYS A 573 18.92 -1.89 7.81
N GLY A 574 18.31 -1.02 7.01
CA GLY A 574 18.11 -1.25 5.58
C GLY A 574 17.65 -0.01 4.84
N ALA A 575 17.23 -0.21 3.60
CA ALA A 575 16.59 0.79 2.77
C ALA A 575 15.46 0.15 1.96
N ASN A 576 14.39 0.90 1.70
CA ASN A 576 13.25 0.43 0.93
C ASN A 576 13.42 0.70 -0.58
N SER A 577 12.47 0.24 -1.40
CA SER A 577 12.48 0.40 -2.87
C SER A 577 12.41 1.85 -3.36
N CYS A 578 12.11 2.79 -2.47
CA CYS A 578 12.12 4.23 -2.75
C CYS A 578 13.46 4.90 -2.42
N GLY A 579 14.43 4.15 -1.88
CA GLY A 579 15.71 4.69 -1.42
C GLY A 579 15.64 5.33 -0.03
N GLY A 580 14.49 5.24 0.65
CA GLY A 580 14.35 5.71 2.03
C GLY A 580 14.90 4.70 3.03
N ASP A 581 15.41 5.21 4.15
CA ASP A 581 15.94 4.39 5.23
C ASP A 581 14.85 3.57 5.92
N VAL A 582 15.21 2.33 6.26
CA VAL A 582 14.40 1.41 7.07
C VAL A 582 15.08 1.24 8.43
N PHE A 583 14.30 1.45 9.48
CA PHE A 583 14.74 1.33 10.86
C PHE A 583 14.21 0.06 11.50
N CYS A 584 14.97 -0.55 12.38
CA CYS A 584 14.61 -1.83 12.97
C CYS A 584 14.66 -1.82 14.49
N LEU A 585 13.74 -2.57 15.08
CA LEU A 585 13.84 -3.02 16.45
C LEU A 585 15.03 -3.99 16.61
N PRO A 586 15.57 -4.15 17.83
CA PRO A 586 16.66 -5.09 18.08
C PRO A 586 16.30 -6.52 17.64
N ALA A 587 17.11 -7.10 16.75
CA ALA A 587 16.87 -8.42 16.21
C ALA A 587 16.88 -9.51 17.28
N ASN A 588 16.08 -10.57 17.08
CA ASN A 588 16.06 -11.76 17.94
C ASN A 588 15.73 -11.49 19.43
N SER A 589 15.01 -10.40 19.72
CA SER A 589 14.77 -9.91 21.08
C SER A 589 13.29 -9.89 21.46
N ASN A 590 13.02 -9.85 22.76
CA ASN A 590 11.70 -9.61 23.33
C ASN A 590 11.58 -8.11 23.68
N ILE A 591 10.61 -7.46 23.05
CA ILE A 591 10.32 -6.03 23.24
C ILE A 591 9.07 -5.88 24.08
N LYS A 592 9.13 -5.02 25.10
CA LYS A 592 8.01 -4.67 25.97
C LYS A 592 7.67 -3.20 25.81
N VAL A 593 6.39 -2.88 25.69
CA VAL A 593 5.89 -1.50 25.61
C VAL A 593 5.06 -1.20 26.84
N GLU A 594 5.24 -0.01 27.41
CA GLU A 594 4.55 0.43 28.62
C GLU A 594 3.98 1.85 28.40
N VAL A 595 2.66 1.97 28.58
CA VAL A 595 1.89 3.22 28.52
C VAL A 595 1.43 3.56 29.93
N VAL A 596 1.87 4.68 30.47
CA VAL A 596 1.52 5.12 31.82
C VAL A 596 0.23 5.92 31.78
N ALA A 597 -0.73 5.57 32.63
CA ALA A 597 -1.97 6.34 32.77
C ALA A 597 -1.71 7.66 33.51
N ALA A 598 -2.41 8.74 33.15
CA ALA A 598 -2.25 10.03 33.82
C ALA A 598 -2.62 9.97 35.32
N GLY A 599 -1.91 10.73 36.15
CA GLY A 599 -2.29 10.93 37.55
C GLY A 599 -3.67 11.58 37.64
N LEU A 600 -4.48 11.18 38.62
CA LEU A 600 -5.82 11.75 38.82
C LEU A 600 -5.77 13.09 39.58
N PHE A 601 -6.79 13.92 39.34
CA PHE A 601 -6.95 15.22 40.00
C PHE A 601 -6.97 15.08 41.54
N ASP A 602 -6.13 15.89 42.21
CA ASP A 602 -6.05 15.94 43.67
C ASP A 602 -7.14 16.87 44.25
N CYS A 603 -8.03 16.34 45.10
CA CYS A 603 -9.04 17.13 45.79
C CYS A 603 -8.52 17.83 47.06
N GLU A 604 -7.23 17.69 47.38
CA GLU A 604 -6.51 18.30 48.50
C GLU A 604 -7.10 17.98 49.88
N GLY A 605 -7.79 16.83 49.98
CA GLY A 605 -8.52 16.44 51.18
C GLY A 605 -9.80 17.24 51.41
N ASP A 606 -10.20 18.11 50.48
CA ASP A 606 -11.40 18.94 50.56
C ASP A 606 -12.54 18.38 49.68
N GLY A 607 -13.61 17.93 50.34
CA GLY A 607 -14.82 17.44 49.66
C GLY A 607 -15.54 18.51 48.83
N ILE A 608 -15.27 19.80 49.05
CA ILE A 608 -15.84 20.89 48.24
C ILE A 608 -15.37 20.78 46.78
N ASN A 609 -14.11 20.38 46.55
CA ASN A 609 -13.56 20.20 45.20
C ASN A 609 -14.23 19.04 44.44
N CYS A 610 -14.93 18.16 45.16
CA CYS A 610 -15.70 17.05 44.60
C CYS A 610 -17.21 17.32 44.55
N ALA A 611 -17.70 18.43 45.12
CA ALA A 611 -19.14 18.69 45.29
C ALA A 611 -19.92 18.72 43.96
N ASN A 612 -19.30 19.24 42.89
CA ASN A 612 -19.91 19.33 41.55
C ASN A 612 -19.66 18.08 40.68
N LYS A 613 -19.09 17.01 41.24
CA LYS A 613 -18.69 15.80 40.50
C LYS A 613 -19.57 14.60 40.83
N SER A 614 -20.86 14.82 41.09
CA SER A 614 -21.80 13.72 41.41
C SER A 614 -21.75 12.60 40.35
N PRO A 615 -21.70 11.31 40.74
CA PRO A 615 -21.80 10.75 42.09
C PRO A 615 -20.49 10.73 42.93
N PHE A 616 -19.39 11.28 42.43
CA PHE A 616 -18.05 11.24 43.03
C PHE A 616 -17.80 12.38 44.02
N VAL A 617 -18.60 12.47 45.08
CA VAL A 617 -18.59 13.62 46.01
C VAL A 617 -17.64 13.48 47.21
N ASN A 618 -17.05 12.30 47.43
CA ASN A 618 -16.20 12.03 48.59
C ASN A 618 -14.70 12.17 48.25
N CYS A 619 -13.87 12.65 49.18
CA CYS A 619 -12.41 12.80 49.00
C CYS A 619 -11.60 12.01 50.05
N PRO A 620 -11.69 10.65 50.11
CA PRO A 620 -11.06 9.88 51.19
C PRO A 620 -9.53 9.69 51.05
N VAL A 621 -9.01 9.76 49.82
CA VAL A 621 -7.58 9.53 49.50
C VAL A 621 -7.05 10.62 48.57
N ASN A 622 -7.45 11.87 48.79
CA ASN A 622 -7.11 13.00 47.92
C ASN A 622 -7.58 12.83 46.47
N ILE A 623 -8.49 11.90 46.20
CA ILE A 623 -9.11 11.70 44.88
C ILE A 623 -10.62 11.63 45.07
N CYS A 624 -11.37 12.32 44.20
CA CYS A 624 -12.83 12.30 44.22
C CYS A 624 -13.37 10.89 43.91
N GLN A 625 -14.23 10.37 44.78
CA GLN A 625 -14.76 9.01 44.72
C GLN A 625 -16.26 8.95 45.01
N ASN A 626 -16.93 7.94 44.44
CA ASN A 626 -18.31 7.59 44.79
C ASN A 626 -18.34 6.65 46.01
N ASP A 627 -19.53 6.29 46.49
CA ASP A 627 -19.71 5.41 47.65
C ASP A 627 -19.20 3.97 47.43
N GLU A 628 -18.98 3.57 46.18
CA GLU A 628 -18.44 2.26 45.79
C GLU A 628 -16.90 2.26 45.68
N GLY A 629 -16.24 3.40 45.94
CA GLY A 629 -14.79 3.55 45.81
C GLY A 629 -14.30 3.69 44.37
N LYS A 630 -15.19 3.90 43.40
CA LYS A 630 -14.83 4.30 42.03
C LYS A 630 -14.38 5.75 42.02
N ARG A 631 -13.38 6.06 41.18
CA ARG A 631 -12.74 7.37 41.12
C ARG A 631 -13.28 8.20 39.96
N TYR A 632 -13.30 9.52 40.16
CA TYR A 632 -13.57 10.47 39.09
C TYR A 632 -12.40 10.48 38.11
N PRO A 633 -12.64 10.38 36.79
CA PRO A 633 -11.59 10.04 35.83
C PRO A 633 -10.68 11.20 35.41
N LEU A 634 -11.02 12.43 35.82
CA LEU A 634 -10.25 13.62 35.50
C LEU A 634 -8.80 13.51 36.00
N SER A 635 -7.88 13.76 35.06
CA SER A 635 -6.45 13.81 35.27
C SER A 635 -5.98 15.12 35.94
N ALA A 636 -4.82 15.05 36.57
CA ALA A 636 -4.09 16.21 37.07
C ALA A 636 -3.34 16.90 35.91
N MET A 637 -3.27 18.23 35.98
CA MET A 637 -2.50 19.06 35.04
C MET A 637 -1.30 19.71 35.75
N PRO A 638 -0.11 19.75 35.15
CA PRO A 638 0.25 19.17 33.85
C PRO A 638 0.15 17.63 33.88
N ALA A 639 -0.19 17.05 32.71
CA ALA A 639 -0.41 15.62 32.59
C ALA A 639 0.85 14.82 32.90
N SER A 640 0.69 13.74 33.68
CA SER A 640 1.79 12.85 34.06
C SER A 640 1.72 11.47 33.36
N GLY A 641 0.99 11.38 32.26
CA GLY A 641 0.74 10.13 31.51
C GLY A 641 -0.33 10.32 30.43
N ALA A 642 -0.78 9.22 29.84
CA ALA A 642 -1.79 9.20 28.79
C ALA A 642 -3.18 9.57 29.34
N MET A 643 -3.85 10.48 28.63
CA MET A 643 -5.21 10.96 28.91
C MET A 643 -5.89 11.35 27.59
N ASP A 644 -7.22 11.38 27.56
CA ASP A 644 -7.97 11.80 26.38
C ASP A 644 -7.95 13.34 26.19
N SER A 645 -8.55 13.77 25.09
CA SER A 645 -8.81 15.18 24.77
C SER A 645 -9.77 15.89 25.74
N SER A 646 -10.49 15.14 26.58
CA SER A 646 -11.44 15.61 27.59
C SER A 646 -10.82 15.65 29.01
N ALA A 647 -9.52 15.37 29.11
CA ALA A 647 -8.71 15.25 30.32
C ALA A 647 -9.02 14.06 31.23
N ASN A 648 -9.61 12.97 30.74
CA ASN A 648 -9.77 11.71 31.49
C ASN A 648 -8.54 10.81 31.36
N SER A 649 -8.09 10.23 32.47
CA SER A 649 -6.96 9.30 32.51
C SER A 649 -7.26 7.99 31.78
N LEU A 650 -6.25 7.39 31.15
CA LEU A 650 -6.30 6.06 30.51
C LEU A 650 -6.87 4.97 31.43
N ASP A 651 -7.76 4.15 30.90
CA ASP A 651 -8.28 2.90 31.46
C ASP A 651 -7.69 1.71 30.68
N GLY A 652 -6.48 1.30 31.06
CA GLY A 652 -5.74 0.23 30.37
C GLY A 652 -6.37 -1.16 30.52
N ASN A 653 -7.04 -1.47 31.63
CA ASN A 653 -7.74 -2.75 31.82
C ASN A 653 -9.15 -2.75 31.20
N GLY A 654 -9.66 -1.60 30.77
CA GLY A 654 -10.91 -1.43 30.04
C GLY A 654 -12.16 -1.64 30.89
N ASP A 655 -12.09 -1.50 32.21
CA ASP A 655 -13.22 -1.79 33.12
C ASP A 655 -14.26 -0.64 33.21
N GLY A 656 -14.00 0.47 32.54
CA GLY A 656 -14.82 1.68 32.51
C GLY A 656 -14.44 2.74 33.54
N TYR A 657 -13.41 2.51 34.36
CA TYR A 657 -12.96 3.44 35.39
C TYR A 657 -11.44 3.58 35.35
N SER A 658 -10.96 4.80 35.65
CA SER A 658 -9.54 5.06 35.80
C SER A 658 -9.15 5.28 37.28
N TYR A 659 -8.12 4.57 37.73
CA TYR A 659 -7.39 4.69 38.98
C TYR A 659 -6.00 5.36 38.87
N GLY A 660 -5.53 5.73 37.67
CA GLY A 660 -4.25 6.40 37.42
C GLY A 660 -3.03 5.45 37.42
N PRO A 661 -1.79 5.95 37.55
CA PRO A 661 -0.55 5.19 37.29
C PRO A 661 -0.16 4.16 38.38
N ALA A 662 -1.09 3.74 39.23
CA ALA A 662 -0.79 2.94 40.42
C ALA A 662 -0.23 1.54 40.11
N SER A 663 -0.69 0.92 39.02
CA SER A 663 -0.29 -0.42 38.59
C SER A 663 -0.47 -0.60 37.09
N TYR A 664 0.19 -1.65 36.56
CA TYR A 664 0.09 -2.03 35.16
C TYR A 664 -0.89 -3.19 34.94
N TYR A 665 -1.74 -3.04 33.94
CA TYR A 665 -2.41 -4.14 33.25
C TYR A 665 -1.46 -4.74 32.21
N TYR A 666 -1.06 -5.99 32.42
CA TYR A 666 -0.11 -6.68 31.55
C TYR A 666 -0.80 -7.69 30.63
N LYS A 667 -1.02 -7.33 29.36
CA LYS A 667 -1.86 -8.07 28.40
C LYS A 667 -1.40 -9.49 28.10
N ASN A 668 -0.10 -9.79 28.26
CA ASN A 668 0.49 -11.11 28.04
C ASN A 668 0.06 -12.16 29.07
N GLN A 669 -0.46 -11.75 30.24
CA GLN A 669 -0.91 -12.67 31.29
C GLN A 669 -2.32 -13.18 31.04
N ALA A 670 -2.58 -14.46 31.37
CA ALA A 670 -3.90 -15.07 31.23
C ALA A 670 -4.98 -14.44 32.16
N ASN A 671 -4.57 -13.94 33.33
CA ASN A 671 -5.41 -13.21 34.27
C ASN A 671 -4.65 -11.94 34.71
N PRO A 672 -4.65 -10.89 33.88
CA PRO A 672 -3.88 -9.68 34.15
C PRO A 672 -4.33 -9.03 35.47
N LEU A 673 -3.38 -8.46 36.20
CA LEU A 673 -3.65 -7.64 37.39
C LEU A 673 -4.50 -6.41 37.02
N THR A 674 -5.27 -5.89 37.98
CA THR A 674 -5.96 -4.62 37.82
C THR A 674 -4.95 -3.49 37.74
N GLY A 675 -5.08 -2.63 36.74
CA GLY A 675 -4.22 -1.46 36.57
C GLY A 675 -4.62 -0.69 35.32
N ASP A 676 -4.40 0.61 35.36
CA ASP A 676 -4.76 1.49 34.26
C ASP A 676 -3.60 1.72 33.30
N SER A 677 -2.37 1.64 33.82
CA SER A 677 -1.20 1.71 32.95
C SER A 677 -1.14 0.42 32.14
N PHE A 678 -0.91 0.51 30.84
CA PHE A 678 -1.01 -0.63 29.96
C PHE A 678 0.37 -1.14 29.58
N SER A 679 0.57 -2.45 29.57
CA SER A 679 1.81 -3.05 29.10
C SER A 679 1.60 -4.36 28.35
N TRP A 680 2.47 -4.62 27.38
CA TRP A 680 2.54 -5.88 26.66
C TRP A 680 3.95 -6.10 26.13
N SER A 681 4.28 -7.35 25.77
CA SER A 681 5.53 -7.71 25.11
C SER A 681 5.31 -8.65 23.92
N PHE A 682 6.28 -8.68 23.02
CA PHE A 682 6.26 -9.49 21.80
C PHE A 682 7.69 -9.84 21.34
N TRP A 683 7.81 -10.86 20.49
CA TRP A 683 9.09 -11.27 19.93
C TRP A 683 9.35 -10.74 18.52
N ILE A 684 10.61 -10.39 18.29
CA ILE A 684 11.14 -9.91 17.01
C ILE A 684 12.19 -10.89 16.48
N ASN A 685 12.05 -11.29 15.21
CA ASN A 685 13.04 -12.10 14.51
C ASN A 685 14.10 -11.23 13.80
N ASP A 686 15.09 -11.84 13.15
CA ASP A 686 16.16 -11.15 12.41
C ASP A 686 15.87 -10.96 10.91
N LYS A 687 14.63 -11.19 10.48
CA LYS A 687 14.20 -11.02 9.10
C LYS A 687 13.58 -9.65 8.89
N ILE A 688 13.74 -9.14 7.67
CA ILE A 688 13.14 -7.90 7.19
C ILE A 688 12.01 -8.26 6.21
N ASP A 689 10.81 -7.72 6.42
CA ASP A 689 9.75 -7.75 5.41
C ASP A 689 10.04 -6.65 4.37
N SER A 690 10.22 -7.03 3.11
CA SER A 690 10.52 -6.12 1.99
C SER A 690 9.40 -6.05 0.96
N GLU A 691 8.23 -6.63 1.25
CA GLU A 691 7.11 -6.67 0.33
C GLU A 691 6.31 -5.36 0.41
N PRO A 692 6.19 -4.62 -0.70
CA PRO A 692 5.46 -3.35 -0.71
C PRO A 692 3.94 -3.55 -0.60
N PRO A 693 3.20 -2.56 -0.08
CA PRO A 693 1.74 -2.61 -0.03
C PRO A 693 1.12 -2.52 -1.43
N VAL A 694 -0.12 -2.97 -1.56
CA VAL A 694 -0.91 -2.99 -2.80
C VAL A 694 -2.32 -2.45 -2.51
N ILE A 695 -2.86 -1.63 -3.41
CA ILE A 695 -4.26 -1.15 -3.31
C ILE A 695 -5.21 -2.25 -3.80
N LEU A 696 -6.11 -2.67 -2.94
CA LEU A 696 -7.18 -3.64 -3.23
C LEU A 696 -8.39 -2.97 -3.88
N GLU A 697 -8.82 -1.83 -3.34
CA GLU A 697 -10.03 -1.15 -3.77
C GLU A 697 -9.89 0.37 -3.57
N PHE A 698 -10.59 1.16 -4.40
CA PHE A 698 -10.74 2.59 -4.21
C PHE A 698 -12.13 3.05 -4.66
N THR A 699 -12.75 3.95 -3.89
CA THR A 699 -14.09 4.51 -4.15
C THR A 699 -14.07 6.04 -3.94
N PRO A 700 -14.98 6.82 -4.54
CA PRO A 700 -16.09 6.46 -5.42
C PRO A 700 -15.66 6.17 -6.87
N THR A 701 -16.46 5.36 -7.59
CA THR A 701 -16.44 5.32 -9.06
C THR A 701 -17.39 6.39 -9.60
N THR A 702 -17.05 7.05 -10.71
CA THR A 702 -17.77 8.22 -11.22
C THR A 702 -19.25 7.94 -11.52
N PRO A 703 -20.22 8.81 -11.14
CA PRO A 703 -20.07 10.12 -10.47
C PRO A 703 -19.97 10.04 -8.95
N ALA A 704 -19.11 10.88 -8.36
CA ALA A 704 -18.88 10.98 -6.92
C ALA A 704 -19.92 11.89 -6.23
N ASN A 705 -20.24 11.62 -4.95
CA ASN A 705 -21.06 12.50 -4.13
C ASN A 705 -20.20 13.68 -3.62
N LEU A 706 -20.80 14.87 -3.51
CA LEU A 706 -20.13 16.13 -3.13
C LEU A 706 -19.58 16.15 -1.69
N PHE A 707 -20.04 15.22 -0.84
CA PHE A 707 -19.72 15.14 0.58
C PHE A 707 -19.15 13.79 1.02
N SER A 708 -19.20 12.76 0.17
CA SER A 708 -18.73 11.43 0.54
C SER A 708 -17.21 11.38 0.52
N SER A 709 -16.60 10.91 1.61
CA SER A 709 -15.18 10.65 1.67
C SER A 709 -14.73 9.69 0.56
N ILE A 710 -13.51 9.89 0.06
CA ILE A 710 -12.85 8.99 -0.88
C ILE A 710 -12.22 7.87 -0.06
N GLU A 711 -12.41 6.61 -0.45
CA GLU A 711 -11.88 5.46 0.30
C GLU A 711 -10.80 4.74 -0.50
N ILE A 712 -9.73 4.29 0.18
CA ILE A 712 -8.67 3.47 -0.38
C ILE A 712 -8.42 2.30 0.57
N ILE A 713 -8.44 1.06 0.06
CA ILE A 713 -8.17 -0.14 0.86
C ILE A 713 -6.82 -0.71 0.43
N PHE A 714 -5.89 -0.83 1.36
CA PHE A 714 -4.59 -1.48 1.15
C PHE A 714 -4.62 -2.93 1.62
N ASN A 715 -3.78 -3.80 1.07
CA ASN A 715 -3.68 -5.22 1.47
C ASN A 715 -2.87 -5.47 2.74
N LYS A 716 -2.23 -4.43 3.29
CA LYS A 716 -1.39 -4.46 4.48
C LYS A 716 -1.82 -3.34 5.42
N LEU A 717 -1.36 -3.43 6.66
CA LEU A 717 -1.40 -2.30 7.57
C LEU A 717 -0.47 -1.20 7.07
N ILE A 718 -0.95 0.04 7.08
CA ILE A 718 -0.20 1.20 6.63
C ILE A 718 0.33 1.98 7.82
N SER A 719 1.57 2.46 7.72
CA SER A 719 2.17 3.34 8.72
C SER A 719 1.38 4.64 8.78
N THR A 720 0.99 5.00 9.98
CA THR A 720 0.11 6.14 10.23
C THR A 720 0.83 7.47 10.07
N ASP A 721 2.15 7.49 10.26
CA ASP A 721 3.00 8.63 9.88
C ASP A 721 2.98 8.88 8.35
N SER A 722 2.80 7.83 7.56
CA SER A 722 2.72 7.96 6.10
C SER A 722 1.32 8.34 5.60
N LEU A 723 0.26 8.07 6.38
CA LEU A 723 -1.14 8.41 6.11
C LEU A 723 -1.45 9.89 6.38
N ARG A 724 -0.58 10.76 5.88
CA ARG A 724 -0.68 12.20 6.03
C ARG A 724 -0.74 12.85 4.64
N THR A 725 -1.08 14.13 4.63
CA THR A 725 -1.16 14.91 3.39
C THR A 725 0.21 15.47 3.00
N GLY A 726 0.38 15.82 1.72
CA GLY A 726 1.59 16.44 1.20
C GLY A 726 2.60 15.44 0.63
N GLN A 727 3.89 15.69 0.89
CA GLN A 727 5.01 14.94 0.34
C GLN A 727 6.11 14.76 1.38
N THR A 728 6.88 13.68 1.23
CA THR A 728 8.14 13.45 1.96
C THR A 728 9.30 13.65 0.99
N LEU A 729 10.34 14.36 1.39
CA LEU A 729 11.57 14.47 0.62
C LEU A 729 12.54 13.36 1.07
N ILE A 730 13.09 12.62 0.12
CA ILE A 730 14.11 11.60 0.37
C ILE A 730 15.38 12.02 -0.37
N GLU A 731 16.49 12.10 0.35
CA GLU A 731 17.79 12.38 -0.25
C GLU A 731 18.33 11.15 -0.98
N SER A 732 18.71 11.31 -2.24
CA SER A 732 19.31 10.29 -3.08
C SER A 732 20.62 10.83 -3.66
N GLY A 733 21.70 10.75 -2.88
CA GLY A 733 22.99 11.31 -3.24
C GLY A 733 22.98 12.85 -3.13
N GLU A 734 23.17 13.55 -4.24
CA GLU A 734 23.13 15.03 -4.30
C GLU A 734 21.74 15.59 -4.68
N GLU A 735 20.79 14.72 -5.04
CA GLU A 735 19.43 15.12 -5.43
C GLU A 735 18.41 14.76 -4.35
N SER A 736 17.42 15.63 -4.13
CA SER A 736 16.28 15.36 -3.26
C SER A 736 15.09 14.97 -4.13
N VAL A 737 14.54 13.78 -3.90
CA VAL A 737 13.38 13.26 -4.63
C VAL A 737 12.13 13.42 -3.77
N ALA A 738 11.09 14.04 -4.34
CA ALA A 738 9.80 14.20 -3.69
C ALA A 738 8.94 12.94 -3.84
N HIS A 739 8.48 12.41 -2.72
CA HIS A 739 7.57 11.28 -2.64
C HIS A 739 6.21 11.73 -2.11
N ASN A 740 5.22 11.76 -3.00
CA ASN A 740 3.86 12.16 -2.65
C ASN A 740 3.22 11.16 -1.67
N ARG A 741 2.53 11.67 -0.65
CA ARG A 741 1.73 10.87 0.30
C ARG A 741 0.31 10.73 -0.24
N ILE A 742 -0.71 11.06 0.56
CA ILE A 742 -2.12 11.06 0.13
C ILE A 742 -2.58 12.47 -0.17
N ASN A 743 -2.97 12.72 -1.41
CA ASN A 743 -3.35 14.06 -1.88
C ASN A 743 -4.64 14.06 -2.70
N ILE A 744 -5.35 15.20 -2.65
CA ILE A 744 -6.39 15.55 -3.61
C ILE A 744 -5.84 16.63 -4.52
N LEU A 745 -5.83 16.35 -5.82
CA LEU A 745 -5.52 17.30 -6.87
C LEU A 745 -6.84 17.75 -7.50
N SER A 746 -7.18 19.02 -7.34
CA SER A 746 -8.35 19.62 -7.98
C SER A 746 -7.99 21.00 -8.51
N GLY A 747 -8.71 21.46 -9.54
CA GLY A 747 -8.63 22.86 -10.00
C GLY A 747 -9.13 23.86 -8.95
N GLN A 748 -9.65 23.37 -7.81
CA GLN A 748 -10.10 24.16 -6.68
C GLN A 748 -9.35 23.74 -5.41
N LEU A 749 -9.01 24.71 -4.57
CA LEU A 749 -8.43 24.44 -3.25
C LEU A 749 -9.54 23.97 -2.31
N VAL A 750 -9.67 22.65 -2.20
CA VAL A 750 -10.55 21.98 -1.26
C VAL A 750 -9.68 21.46 -0.12
N GLY A 751 -9.98 21.87 1.12
CA GLY A 751 -9.30 21.32 2.28
C GLY A 751 -9.74 19.88 2.54
N TYR A 752 -8.80 19.04 2.96
CA TYR A 752 -9.03 17.61 3.18
C TYR A 752 -8.16 17.08 4.32
N TRP A 753 -8.62 16.02 4.97
CA TRP A 753 -7.93 15.37 6.07
C TRP A 753 -8.07 13.85 5.94
N ILE A 754 -7.09 13.14 6.49
CA ILE A 754 -7.02 11.68 6.40
C ILE A 754 -7.47 11.06 7.71
N SER A 755 -8.37 10.10 7.63
CA SER A 755 -8.64 9.16 8.72
C SER A 755 -8.50 7.74 8.18
N PHE A 756 -8.37 6.74 9.06
CA PHE A 756 -8.29 5.35 8.64
C PHE A 756 -8.88 4.42 9.69
N GLU A 757 -9.13 3.19 9.27
CA GLU A 757 -9.57 2.08 10.10
C GLU A 757 -8.77 0.84 9.70
N ASN A 758 -8.24 0.14 10.70
CA ASN A 758 -7.60 -1.15 10.51
C ASN A 758 -8.67 -2.24 10.58
N GLN A 759 -8.72 -3.12 9.60
CA GLN A 759 -9.71 -4.18 9.49
C GLN A 759 -9.03 -5.55 9.62
N ASP A 760 -9.56 -6.35 10.52
CA ASP A 760 -9.29 -7.78 10.65
C ASP A 760 -10.26 -8.53 9.72
N THR A 761 -9.71 -9.32 8.82
CA THR A 761 -10.47 -10.04 7.79
C THR A 761 -10.28 -11.54 7.91
N ASN A 762 -11.16 -12.32 7.28
CA ASN A 762 -11.16 -13.76 7.48
C ASN A 762 -9.78 -14.40 7.12
N PRO A 763 -9.14 -15.13 8.05
CA PRO A 763 -9.63 -15.52 9.38
C PRO A 763 -9.58 -14.38 10.42
N VAL A 764 -10.74 -14.06 11.04
CA VAL A 764 -10.81 -13.06 12.10
C VAL A 764 -10.10 -13.60 13.35
N ASP A 765 -8.82 -13.27 13.48
CA ASP A 765 -7.92 -13.81 14.50
C ASP A 765 -7.49 -12.77 15.54
N GLY A 766 -8.01 -11.54 15.43
CA GLY A 766 -7.72 -10.40 16.28
C GLY A 766 -6.51 -9.59 15.83
N ASP A 767 -5.80 -10.02 14.78
CA ASP A 767 -4.73 -9.27 14.16
C ASP A 767 -5.30 -8.54 12.92
N PRO A 768 -5.24 -7.20 12.85
CA PRO A 768 -5.75 -6.52 11.68
C PRO A 768 -4.84 -6.77 10.45
N ASP A 769 -5.45 -7.08 9.31
CA ASP A 769 -4.73 -7.46 8.08
C ASP A 769 -4.52 -6.29 7.13
N ARG A 770 -5.51 -5.39 7.08
CA ARG A 770 -5.63 -4.38 6.03
C ARG A 770 -6.02 -3.03 6.61
N THR A 771 -5.56 -1.95 5.98
CA THR A 771 -5.98 -0.59 6.34
C THR A 771 -6.94 -0.04 5.28
N LYS A 772 -8.10 0.43 5.75
CA LYS A 772 -9.03 1.25 4.98
C LYS A 772 -8.78 2.73 5.32
N VAL A 773 -8.44 3.52 4.32
CA VAL A 773 -8.14 4.95 4.44
C VAL A 773 -9.33 5.76 3.90
N PHE A 774 -9.70 6.80 4.62
CA PHE A 774 -10.71 7.78 4.25
C PHE A 774 -10.05 9.14 4.02
N ILE A 775 -10.23 9.69 2.83
CA ILE A 775 -9.86 11.07 2.50
C ILE A 775 -11.14 11.89 2.64
N ASN A 776 -11.31 12.49 3.82
CA ASN A 776 -12.42 13.39 4.12
C ASN A 776 -12.10 14.76 3.53
N HIS A 777 -13.09 15.45 3.01
CA HIS A 777 -12.88 16.72 2.33
C HIS A 777 -14.03 17.69 2.59
N ALA A 778 -13.73 18.99 2.49
CA ALA A 778 -14.77 20.01 2.41
C ALA A 778 -15.62 19.80 1.15
N ARG A 779 -16.84 20.34 1.14
CA ARG A 779 -17.79 20.17 0.03
C ARG A 779 -17.16 20.57 -1.32
N PHE A 780 -17.16 19.65 -2.29
CA PHE A 780 -16.79 19.96 -3.68
C PHE A 780 -17.83 20.87 -4.36
N PHE A 781 -17.39 21.73 -5.28
CA PHE A 781 -18.32 22.45 -6.15
C PHE A 781 -18.98 21.51 -7.15
N GLU A 782 -20.22 21.82 -7.52
CA GLU A 782 -20.93 21.08 -8.57
C GLU A 782 -20.16 21.18 -9.90
N GLY A 783 -19.87 20.02 -10.51
CA GLY A 783 -19.11 19.93 -11.75
C GLY A 783 -17.59 20.06 -11.60
N ALA A 784 -17.06 20.14 -10.38
CA ALA A 784 -15.62 20.16 -10.14
C ALA A 784 -14.98 18.80 -10.46
N GLY A 785 -13.93 18.81 -11.28
CA GLY A 785 -13.03 17.67 -11.46
C GLY A 785 -12.03 17.59 -10.31
N TYR A 786 -11.80 16.38 -9.81
CA TYR A 786 -10.72 16.10 -8.86
C TYR A 786 -10.10 14.73 -9.14
N ARG A 787 -8.87 14.56 -8.64
CA ARG A 787 -8.14 13.31 -8.65
C ARG A 787 -7.58 13.06 -7.26
N SER A 788 -7.76 11.86 -6.73
CA SER A 788 -7.02 11.40 -5.55
C SER A 788 -5.72 10.72 -5.96
N GLN A 789 -4.68 10.89 -5.15
CA GLN A 789 -3.37 10.29 -5.35
C GLN A 789 -2.92 9.62 -4.07
N ALA A 790 -2.53 8.35 -4.16
CA ALA A 790 -1.68 7.67 -3.18
C ALA A 790 -0.31 7.46 -3.84
N GLY A 791 0.69 8.21 -3.40
CA GLY A 791 2.03 8.15 -3.96
C GLY A 791 2.97 7.20 -3.21
N SER A 792 4.22 7.15 -3.69
CA SER A 792 5.29 6.33 -3.11
C SER A 792 5.78 6.82 -1.74
N GLY A 793 5.24 7.92 -1.21
CA GLY A 793 5.49 8.38 0.16
C GLY A 793 4.67 7.61 1.20
N VAL A 794 3.63 6.89 0.79
CA VAL A 794 2.87 5.98 1.65
C VAL A 794 3.73 4.76 1.96
N LYS A 795 3.79 4.35 3.22
CA LYS A 795 4.60 3.22 3.71
C LYS A 795 3.73 2.24 4.48
N ASP A 796 3.99 0.95 4.36
CA ASP A 796 3.40 -0.03 5.27
C ASP A 796 3.99 0.08 6.69
N ILE A 797 3.41 -0.65 7.65
CA ILE A 797 3.93 -0.80 9.02
C ILE A 797 5.32 -1.43 9.12
N TYR A 798 5.85 -1.95 8.02
CA TYR A 798 7.21 -2.47 7.90
C TYR A 798 8.13 -1.48 7.15
N GLN A 799 7.67 -0.24 6.98
CA GLN A 799 8.38 0.88 6.33
C GLN A 799 8.69 0.65 4.84
N ASN A 800 8.02 -0.33 4.21
CA ASN A 800 8.07 -0.52 2.76
C ASN A 800 7.21 0.53 2.09
N CYS A 801 7.84 1.35 1.25
CA CYS A 801 7.11 2.34 0.50
C CYS A 801 6.20 1.70 -0.55
N PHE A 802 5.15 2.42 -0.95
CA PHE A 802 4.21 2.00 -1.98
C PHE A 802 4.83 2.07 -3.38
N LYS A 803 5.84 1.22 -3.63
CA LYS A 803 6.57 1.10 -4.90
C LYS A 803 7.05 -0.35 -5.13
N PRO A 804 6.70 -1.00 -6.26
CA PRO A 804 5.85 -0.49 -7.35
C PRO A 804 4.43 -0.18 -6.87
N SER A 805 3.85 0.91 -7.35
CA SER A 805 2.54 1.42 -6.92
C SER A 805 1.42 0.61 -7.57
N ALA A 806 1.32 -0.66 -7.21
CA ALA A 806 0.41 -1.63 -7.80
C ALA A 806 -1.01 -1.53 -7.22
N SER A 807 -1.99 -1.93 -8.02
CA SER A 807 -3.37 -2.16 -7.58
C SER A 807 -3.94 -3.42 -8.20
N ILE A 808 -5.07 -3.93 -7.69
CA ILE A 808 -5.69 -5.14 -8.23
C ILE A 808 -6.00 -5.07 -9.74
N ASN A 809 -6.22 -3.85 -10.24
CA ASN A 809 -6.54 -3.58 -11.65
C ASN A 809 -5.31 -3.15 -12.47
N CYS A 810 -4.14 -3.01 -11.84
CA CYS A 810 -2.92 -2.57 -12.51
C CYS A 810 -1.66 -3.22 -11.91
N ASN A 811 -1.02 -4.07 -12.72
CA ASN A 811 0.20 -4.79 -12.37
C ASN A 811 1.45 -3.95 -12.66
N ALA A 812 1.84 -3.10 -11.72
CA ALA A 812 3.12 -2.39 -11.79
C ALA A 812 4.31 -3.34 -11.57
N ASN A 813 5.43 -3.07 -12.24
CA ASN A 813 6.66 -3.88 -12.18
C ASN A 813 7.91 -2.99 -12.30
N PRO A 814 9.14 -3.50 -12.13
CA PRO A 814 10.34 -2.65 -12.16
C PRO A 814 10.55 -1.84 -13.45
N LEU A 815 10.00 -2.26 -14.60
CA LEU A 815 10.04 -1.52 -15.86
C LEU A 815 8.91 -0.49 -15.99
N ASN A 816 7.77 -0.73 -15.34
CA ASN A 816 6.61 0.15 -15.28
C ASN A 816 6.14 0.28 -13.82
N PRO A 817 6.84 1.08 -13.00
CA PRO A 817 6.71 1.04 -11.55
C PRO A 817 5.47 1.75 -11.01
N SER A 818 4.75 2.50 -11.86
CA SER A 818 3.62 3.34 -11.47
C SER A 818 2.34 2.93 -12.18
N CYS A 819 1.21 2.96 -11.49
CA CYS A 819 -0.12 2.74 -12.08
C CYS A 819 -0.87 4.06 -12.25
N CYS A 820 -1.24 4.36 -13.49
CA CYS A 820 -1.88 5.60 -13.89
C CYS A 820 -3.18 5.30 -14.63
N ASP A 821 -4.31 5.72 -14.08
CA ASP A 821 -5.66 5.46 -14.61
C ASP A 821 -5.90 3.97 -14.95
N GLY A 822 -5.40 3.09 -14.07
CA GLY A 822 -5.49 1.63 -14.23
C GLY A 822 -4.49 1.02 -15.21
N SER A 823 -3.54 1.78 -15.77
CA SER A 823 -2.52 1.29 -16.70
C SER A 823 -1.09 1.43 -16.14
N PRO A 824 -0.22 0.42 -16.28
CA PRO A 824 1.19 0.54 -15.89
C PRO A 824 1.93 1.58 -16.75
N SER A 825 2.74 2.41 -16.11
CA SER A 825 3.54 3.46 -16.74
C SER A 825 5.00 3.36 -16.31
N SER A 826 5.91 3.65 -17.25
CA SER A 826 7.35 3.79 -17.00
C SER A 826 7.74 5.19 -16.53
N GLY A 827 6.81 6.16 -16.58
CA GLY A 827 7.02 7.52 -16.12
C GLY A 827 7.11 7.62 -14.59
N ALA A 828 7.90 8.59 -14.12
CA ALA A 828 7.98 8.95 -12.70
C ALA A 828 6.63 9.42 -12.14
N ASP A 829 5.84 10.08 -12.99
CA ASP A 829 4.50 10.56 -12.69
C ASP A 829 3.47 10.03 -13.69
N CYS A 830 2.24 9.94 -13.22
CA CYS A 830 1.09 9.85 -14.10
C CYS A 830 0.91 11.20 -14.79
N SER A 831 1.57 11.35 -15.94
CA SER A 831 1.48 12.53 -16.81
C SER A 831 0.03 12.99 -16.92
N THR A 832 -0.20 14.26 -16.64
CA THR A 832 -1.48 14.96 -16.80
C THR A 832 -2.04 14.68 -18.20
N ALA A 833 -3.07 13.83 -18.28
CA ALA A 833 -4.00 13.85 -19.39
C ALA A 833 -5.11 14.83 -19.01
N ASP A 834 -5.38 15.76 -19.94
CA ASP A 834 -6.25 16.94 -19.85
C ASP A 834 -7.59 16.77 -19.12
#